data_AF-D4IPK3-F1
#
_entry.id   AF-D4IPK3-F1
#
_cell.length_a   1.000
_cell.length_b   1.000
_cell.length_c   1.000
_cell.angle_alpha   90.00
_cell.angle_beta   90.00
_cell.angle_gamma   90.00
#
_symmetry.space_group_name_H-M   'P 1'
#
loop_
_entity.id
_entity.type
_entity.pdbx_description
1 polymer ?
#
loop_
_entity_poly.entity_id
_entity_poly.type
_entity_poly.pdbx_seq_one_letter_code
_entity_poly.pdbx_strand_id
1 'polypeptide(L)'
;MKRLILTLLSTAAAVTLAAQPDSLDYRGDYYFSKRSQQESLPVRPHHTVMLGNSLTERGAWAEYFPEAHVINRGIGGDCVAGMAARLDSIVAGRPRAIFLMAGVNDLIFSTIAPEALLRQYERLLDRIAAESPATQVFIQSPLPLDEARNEPYFTGKNARIEAFDRLLRRMAARRGLKFIDIRSRMLRDGKLPAEYTVDGIHLTPAGYAVWVEALRPYVTSAGARIGTVTCAGRGLAGVVVSDGDNCAATDSAGRFVLPANDRARFVFVSTPAGYASPSEEGVVRHYLPAKSDGSSHDFRLRRKPSGETRHGFVVVADPQLFARKEFRLLERAAEDIRQTAAAAERSGRPMHGICAGDITSGDHTFYTSYNEVMSATGIEFRNAMGNHDMKLWGRSHETSAAAFEAMYGPAYYSYNVGEVHYAVLNDNYYIGRDWYYIGYLEERQLAWLERDLSFVPAGTTVVVALHIPTAFAGKDEKPFDYAQAERSLCNHRALHRLLEPYDAHIVSGHMHTTTNCPVRAGLYEHNVAALSGAWWQGAICTDGTPAGYAVFEVDGGEVSWYYKSVGHPRSFQLKIYDSKDDEAFAGRIVANVWNCDPAWTVEMRADGGRPVWMERTTAVDPQARRLYADASKLDHKWITVTQSDHYYAAPLPAGTRRVEVTARDRFGNTYRAEKRINR
;
A
#
# COMPACT_ATOMS: atom_id res chain seq x y z
N MET A 1 104.19 40.79 5.35
CA MET A 1 103.36 41.77 6.11
C MET A 1 101.90 41.35 5.89
N LYS A 2 101.27 40.58 6.80
CA LYS A 2 100.42 41.01 7.95
C LYS A 2 99.30 41.98 7.47
N ARG A 3 97.99 41.71 7.58
CA ARG A 3 97.12 41.33 8.74
C ARG A 3 95.84 40.64 8.19
N LEU A 4 95.20 39.61 8.72
CA LEU A 4 94.75 39.20 10.08
C LEU A 4 93.59 40.05 10.67
N ILE A 5 92.45 39.39 10.93
CA ILE A 5 91.44 39.50 12.03
C ILE A 5 90.23 38.69 11.50
N LEU A 6 90.08 37.39 11.74
CA LEU A 6 89.79 36.60 12.96
C LEU A 6 88.44 36.90 13.63
N THR A 7 87.51 36.00 13.33
CA THR A 7 86.28 35.64 14.05
C THR A 7 86.59 35.18 15.48
N LEU A 8 85.81 35.61 16.50
CA LEU A 8 85.11 34.74 17.46
C LEU A 8 84.40 35.54 18.60
N LEU A 9 83.13 35.17 18.79
CA LEU A 9 82.28 35.13 20.00
C LEU A 9 82.07 36.33 20.94
N SER A 10 80.78 36.68 21.10
CA SER A 10 80.16 36.80 22.43
C SER A 10 78.67 36.42 22.38
N THR A 11 78.30 35.41 23.15
CA THR A 11 76.93 34.97 23.45
C THR A 11 76.25 35.93 24.43
N ALA A 12 74.95 36.24 24.24
CA ALA A 12 74.01 36.42 25.34
C ALA A 12 72.53 36.38 24.89
N ALA A 13 71.81 35.43 25.50
CA ALA A 13 70.39 35.42 25.86
C ALA A 13 69.31 35.60 24.77
N ALA A 14 68.85 34.47 24.23
CA ALA A 14 67.50 34.34 23.69
C ALA A 14 66.51 34.16 24.86
N VAL A 15 65.59 35.11 25.03
CA VAL A 15 64.35 34.88 25.78
C VAL A 15 63.38 34.22 24.81
N THR A 16 63.24 32.90 24.92
CA THR A 16 62.17 32.16 24.23
C THR A 16 60.85 32.44 24.93
N LEU A 17 60.00 33.27 24.31
CA LEU A 17 58.56 33.24 24.57
C LEU A 17 58.04 31.95 23.92
N ALA A 18 57.75 30.93 24.73
CA ALA A 18 57.13 29.71 24.25
C ALA A 18 55.68 30.02 23.83
N ALA A 19 55.41 30.02 22.52
CA ALA A 19 54.04 29.94 22.01
C ALA A 19 53.54 28.50 22.23
N GLN A 20 52.47 28.34 22.99
CA GLN A 20 51.74 27.06 23.06
C GLN A 20 51.16 26.72 21.67
N PRO A 21 51.14 25.44 21.27
CA PRO A 21 50.49 25.04 20.03
C PRO A 21 48.97 25.24 20.14
N ASP A 22 48.40 26.01 19.20
CA ASP A 22 46.98 26.36 19.06
C ASP A 22 46.06 25.16 18.64
N SER A 23 46.45 23.92 18.95
CA SER A 23 45.66 22.73 18.67
C SER A 23 45.40 21.93 19.94
N LEU A 24 44.12 21.78 20.28
CA LEU A 24 43.65 20.79 21.25
C LEU A 24 44.11 19.38 20.83
N ASP A 25 45.03 18.79 21.59
CA ASP A 25 45.40 17.37 21.45
C ASP A 25 44.72 16.53 22.53
N TYR A 26 43.39 16.56 22.57
CA TYR A 26 42.59 15.70 23.45
C TYR A 26 42.36 14.33 22.78
N ARG A 27 43.46 13.61 22.49
CA ARG A 27 43.45 12.32 21.78
C ARG A 27 43.96 11.20 22.68
N GLY A 28 43.12 10.77 23.62
CA GLY A 28 43.36 9.55 24.41
C GLY A 28 42.90 8.28 23.68
N ASP A 29 43.14 7.11 24.28
CA ASP A 29 42.80 5.79 23.73
C ASP A 29 41.34 5.69 23.26
N TYR A 30 40.40 6.33 23.98
CA TYR A 30 38.99 6.37 23.59
C TYR A 30 38.79 6.97 22.19
N TYR A 31 39.44 8.11 21.90
CA TYR A 31 39.31 8.79 20.61
C TYR A 31 39.78 7.90 19.47
N PHE A 32 40.99 7.32 19.60
CA PHE A 32 41.56 6.46 18.57
C PHE A 32 40.76 5.17 18.38
N SER A 33 40.30 4.54 19.46
CA SER A 33 39.43 3.37 19.39
C SER A 33 38.11 3.70 18.69
N LYS A 34 37.46 4.79 19.08
CA LYS A 34 36.16 5.20 18.48
C LYS A 34 36.30 5.57 17.02
N ARG A 35 37.36 6.30 16.66
CA ARG A 35 37.71 6.65 15.27
C ARG A 35 37.93 5.38 14.45
N SER A 36 38.79 4.47 14.90
CA SER A 36 39.07 3.21 14.22
C SER A 36 37.80 2.37 14.02
N GLN A 37 36.94 2.30 15.03
CA GLN A 37 35.62 1.66 14.91
C GLN A 37 34.78 2.31 13.81
N GLN A 38 34.65 3.64 13.81
CA GLN A 38 33.84 4.36 12.81
C GLN A 38 34.40 4.24 11.39
N GLU A 39 35.72 4.26 11.21
CA GLU A 39 36.41 4.11 9.91
C GLU A 39 36.28 2.68 9.35
N SER A 40 36.15 1.66 10.23
CA SER A 40 35.88 0.28 9.82
C SER A 40 34.44 0.04 9.32
N LEU A 41 33.50 0.95 9.62
CA LEU A 41 32.09 0.82 9.26
C LEU A 41 31.77 1.69 8.04
N PRO A 42 31.36 1.10 6.90
CA PRO A 42 31.26 1.82 5.64
C PRO A 42 30.18 2.89 5.66
N VAL A 43 30.47 4.03 5.04
CA VAL A 43 29.47 5.02 4.64
C VAL A 43 28.97 4.68 3.23
N ARG A 44 27.67 4.73 3.02
CA ARG A 44 27.02 4.39 1.74
C ARG A 44 26.25 5.59 1.18
N PRO A 45 25.96 5.64 -0.14
CA PRO A 45 25.31 6.80 -0.75
C PRO A 45 23.94 7.18 -0.18
N HIS A 46 23.18 6.22 0.34
CA HIS A 46 21.86 6.48 0.95
C HIS A 46 21.93 6.97 2.40
N HIS A 47 23.11 6.93 3.05
CA HIS A 47 23.23 7.33 4.45
C HIS A 47 23.08 8.84 4.65
N THR A 48 22.48 9.22 5.77
CA THR A 48 22.54 10.56 6.34
C THR A 48 23.56 10.56 7.49
N VAL A 49 24.59 11.41 7.44
CA VAL A 49 25.69 11.39 8.41
C VAL A 49 25.51 12.50 9.45
N MET A 50 25.52 12.15 10.73
CA MET A 50 25.63 13.11 11.84
C MET A 50 27.11 13.25 12.23
N LEU A 51 27.77 14.31 11.76
CA LEU A 51 29.20 14.56 12.02
C LEU A 51 29.36 15.60 13.14
N GLY A 52 30.06 15.23 14.20
CA GLY A 52 30.28 16.15 15.32
C GLY A 52 31.10 15.57 16.46
N ASN A 53 30.86 16.09 17.67
CA ASN A 53 31.61 15.77 18.88
C ASN A 53 30.81 14.92 19.89
N SER A 54 31.06 15.02 21.20
CA SER A 54 30.34 14.27 22.25
C SER A 54 28.83 14.52 22.25
N LEU A 55 28.38 15.72 21.86
CA LEU A 55 26.96 16.06 21.75
C LEU A 55 26.28 15.28 20.62
N THR A 56 27.01 15.04 19.52
CA THR A 56 26.55 14.19 18.44
C THR A 56 26.70 12.71 18.81
N GLU A 57 27.79 12.31 19.45
CA GLU A 57 28.05 10.92 19.81
C GLU A 57 26.95 10.34 20.72
N ARG A 58 26.47 11.11 21.69
CA ARG A 58 25.48 10.68 22.67
C ARG A 58 24.02 10.66 22.16
N GLY A 59 23.77 11.13 20.93
CA GLY A 59 22.45 11.10 20.32
C GLY A 59 22.11 9.75 19.68
N ALA A 60 20.93 9.22 19.98
CA ALA A 60 20.36 8.02 19.37
C ALA A 60 19.75 8.33 17.99
N TRP A 61 20.57 8.86 17.07
CA TRP A 61 20.06 9.44 15.82
C TRP A 61 19.39 8.45 14.87
N ALA A 62 19.86 7.20 14.85
CA ALA A 62 19.25 6.15 14.03
C ALA A 62 17.86 5.77 14.57
N GLU A 63 17.68 5.86 15.88
CA GLU A 63 16.42 5.59 16.58
C GLU A 63 15.46 6.79 16.48
N TYR A 64 15.97 8.01 16.44
CA TYR A 64 15.16 9.23 16.27
C TYR A 64 14.70 9.46 14.84
N PHE A 65 15.45 8.96 13.85
CA PHE A 65 15.17 9.10 12.41
C PHE A 65 15.41 7.78 11.66
N PRO A 66 14.71 6.68 12.01
CA PRO A 66 14.91 5.38 11.38
C PRO A 66 14.69 5.41 9.86
N GLU A 67 13.85 6.32 9.38
CA GLU A 67 13.51 6.53 7.98
C GLU A 67 14.64 7.14 7.14
N ALA A 68 15.61 7.81 7.76
CA ALA A 68 16.62 8.60 7.05
C ALA A 68 17.98 7.91 6.94
N HIS A 69 18.06 6.61 7.30
CA HIS A 69 19.29 5.82 7.33
C HIS A 69 20.45 6.58 7.98
N VAL A 70 20.18 7.12 9.17
CA VAL A 70 21.13 8.00 9.86
C VAL A 70 22.25 7.16 10.47
N ILE A 71 23.50 7.59 10.25
CA ILE A 71 24.67 7.04 10.91
C ILE A 71 25.35 8.09 11.77
N ASN A 72 25.69 7.70 13.00
CA ASN A 72 26.39 8.56 13.95
C ASN A 72 27.91 8.56 13.65
N ARG A 73 28.49 9.74 13.42
CA ARG A 73 29.93 9.99 13.27
C ARG A 73 30.40 11.07 14.26
N GLY A 74 29.77 11.14 15.43
CA GLY A 74 30.22 11.92 16.57
C GLY A 74 31.36 11.23 17.33
N ILE A 75 32.35 12.00 17.79
CA ILE A 75 33.40 11.49 18.69
C ILE A 75 33.60 12.44 19.88
N GLY A 76 33.61 11.90 21.11
CA GLY A 76 33.85 12.67 22.32
C GLY A 76 35.15 13.49 22.27
N GLY A 77 35.08 14.77 22.66
CA GLY A 77 36.23 15.68 22.67
C GLY A 77 36.68 16.20 21.29
N ASP A 78 36.07 15.74 20.19
CA ASP A 78 36.51 16.10 18.84
C ASP A 78 36.35 17.60 18.53
N CYS A 79 37.28 18.13 17.74
CA CYS A 79 37.38 19.53 17.34
C CYS A 79 37.30 19.63 15.81
N VAL A 80 37.18 20.83 15.23
CA VAL A 80 37.06 20.99 13.77
C VAL A 80 38.25 20.35 13.03
N ALA A 81 39.46 20.51 13.57
CA ALA A 81 40.67 19.90 13.01
C ALA A 81 40.65 18.35 13.08
N GLY A 82 40.13 17.78 14.17
CA GLY A 82 40.00 16.33 14.31
C GLY A 82 38.96 15.73 13.37
N MET A 83 37.82 16.40 13.18
CA MET A 83 36.82 16.01 12.18
C MET A 83 37.41 16.02 10.76
N ALA A 84 38.20 17.04 10.42
CA ALA A 84 38.90 17.10 9.14
C ALA A 84 39.90 15.95 8.94
N ALA A 85 40.59 15.53 10.00
CA ALA A 85 41.58 14.46 9.96
C ALA A 85 40.99 13.05 9.73
N ARG A 86 39.68 12.88 9.91
CA ARG A 86 38.96 11.59 9.75
C ARG A 86 37.88 11.63 8.66
N LEU A 87 37.87 12.68 7.84
CA LEU A 87 36.83 12.93 6.85
C LEU A 87 36.82 11.88 5.73
N ASP A 88 37.98 11.34 5.37
CA ASP A 88 38.20 10.48 4.20
C ASP A 88 37.21 9.31 4.15
N SER A 89 37.02 8.61 5.27
CA SER A 89 36.07 7.48 5.39
C SER A 89 34.61 7.86 5.17
N ILE A 90 34.26 9.14 5.36
CA ILE A 90 32.91 9.66 5.19
C ILE A 90 32.68 10.07 3.74
N VAL A 91 33.55 10.92 3.19
CA VAL A 91 33.39 11.45 1.82
C VAL A 91 33.60 10.39 0.75
N ALA A 92 34.45 9.38 1.00
CA ALA A 92 34.59 8.23 0.11
C ALA A 92 33.26 7.47 -0.10
N GLY A 93 32.38 7.45 0.92
CA GLY A 93 31.07 6.82 0.86
C GLY A 93 29.98 7.63 0.16
N ARG A 94 30.29 8.88 -0.23
CA ARG A 94 29.38 9.82 -0.93
C ARG A 94 27.97 9.90 -0.33
N PRO A 95 27.82 10.17 0.98
CA PRO A 95 26.52 10.13 1.65
C PRO A 95 25.55 11.14 1.06
N ARG A 96 24.25 10.86 1.20
CA ARG A 96 23.16 11.75 0.78
C ARG A 96 23.30 13.13 1.42
N ALA A 97 23.57 13.15 2.72
CA ALA A 97 23.69 14.38 3.49
C ALA A 97 24.67 14.25 4.67
N ILE A 98 25.29 15.37 5.05
CA ILE A 98 26.09 15.55 6.27
C ILE A 98 25.47 16.67 7.10
N PHE A 99 25.10 16.36 8.33
CA PHE A 99 24.68 17.31 9.35
C PHE A 99 25.88 17.59 10.26
N LEU A 100 26.42 18.80 10.19
CA LEU A 100 27.69 19.17 10.83
C LEU A 100 27.46 20.06 12.05
N MET A 101 27.73 19.53 13.25
CA MET A 101 27.79 20.28 14.51
C MET A 101 29.24 20.27 15.02
N ALA A 102 29.92 21.42 14.98
CA ALA A 102 31.32 21.53 15.38
C ALA A 102 31.67 22.91 15.97
N GLY A 103 32.80 23.01 16.67
CA GLY A 103 33.37 24.26 17.17
C GLY A 103 33.17 24.53 18.67
N VAL A 104 32.25 23.85 19.35
CA VAL A 104 32.03 24.06 20.80
C VAL A 104 33.26 23.69 21.62
N ASN A 105 33.88 22.53 21.35
CA ASN A 105 35.09 22.09 22.06
C ASN A 105 36.27 23.03 21.79
N ASP A 106 36.44 23.46 20.54
CA ASP A 106 37.48 24.40 20.12
C ASP A 106 37.40 25.70 20.95
N LEU A 107 36.19 26.21 21.18
CA LEU A 107 35.97 27.47 21.89
C LEU A 107 36.08 27.33 23.43
N ILE A 108 35.75 26.15 23.97
CA ILE A 108 35.84 25.87 25.41
C ILE A 108 37.29 25.58 25.80
N PHE A 109 37.94 24.64 25.12
CA PHE A 109 39.21 24.07 25.59
C PHE A 109 40.46 24.63 24.91
N SER A 110 40.31 25.64 24.04
CA SER A 110 41.45 26.37 23.47
C SER A 110 41.23 27.89 23.47
N THR A 111 42.30 28.61 23.14
CA THR A 111 42.34 30.07 22.99
C THR A 111 42.00 30.55 21.59
N ILE A 112 41.69 29.66 20.64
CA ILE A 112 41.43 30.01 19.24
C ILE A 112 40.36 31.12 19.10
N ALA A 113 40.63 32.12 18.26
CA ALA A 113 39.66 33.16 17.96
C ALA A 113 38.52 32.61 17.06
N PRO A 114 37.25 33.02 17.23
CA PRO A 114 36.14 32.58 16.39
C PRO A 114 36.39 32.71 14.87
N GLU A 115 37.09 33.76 14.43
CA GLU A 115 37.44 33.99 13.02
C GLU A 115 38.50 32.99 12.52
N ALA A 116 39.45 32.61 13.38
CA ALA A 116 40.45 31.60 13.05
C ALA A 116 39.82 30.20 12.98
N LEU A 117 38.89 29.91 13.90
CA LEU A 117 38.08 28.69 13.87
C LEU A 117 37.20 28.62 12.61
N LEU A 118 36.58 29.75 12.21
CA LEU A 118 35.80 29.80 10.97
C LEU A 118 36.65 29.42 9.75
N ARG A 119 37.90 29.89 9.66
CA ARG A 119 38.81 29.50 8.56
C ARG A 119 39.11 28.00 8.55
N GLN A 120 39.22 27.36 9.72
CA GLN A 120 39.36 25.89 9.79
C GLN A 120 38.08 25.19 9.34
N TYR A 121 36.92 25.69 9.76
CA TYR A 121 35.61 25.17 9.39
C TYR A 121 35.38 25.26 7.87
N GLU A 122 35.74 26.39 7.26
CA GLU A 122 35.64 26.58 5.82
C GLU A 122 36.51 25.59 5.03
N ARG A 123 37.73 25.32 5.48
CA ARG A 123 38.58 24.29 4.84
C ARG A 123 37.97 22.89 4.92
N LEU A 124 37.30 22.56 6.01
CA LEU A 124 36.56 21.30 6.15
C LEU A 124 35.43 21.23 5.11
N LEU A 125 34.65 22.31 4.95
CA LEU A 125 33.58 22.39 3.96
C LEU A 125 34.12 22.34 2.52
N ASP A 126 35.24 23.01 2.24
CA ASP A 126 35.88 23.00 0.93
C ASP A 126 36.31 21.58 0.53
N ARG A 127 36.85 20.79 1.48
CA ARG A 127 37.15 19.37 1.24
C ARG A 127 35.90 18.54 0.98
N ILE A 128 34.82 18.72 1.75
CA ILE A 128 33.56 17.99 1.52
C ILE A 128 33.03 18.29 0.12
N ALA A 129 33.02 19.56 -0.29
CA ALA A 129 32.54 19.97 -1.61
C ALA A 129 33.41 19.41 -2.75
N ALA A 130 34.73 19.34 -2.57
CA ALA A 130 35.65 18.80 -3.57
C ALA A 130 35.59 17.27 -3.69
N GLU A 131 35.52 16.57 -2.56
CA GLU A 131 35.64 15.09 -2.50
C GLU A 131 34.28 14.38 -2.61
N SER A 132 33.17 15.07 -2.27
CA SER A 132 31.80 14.53 -2.35
C SER A 132 30.78 15.59 -2.81
N PRO A 133 30.84 16.05 -4.06
CA PRO A 133 30.07 17.20 -4.55
C PRO A 133 28.55 17.02 -4.55
N ALA A 134 28.05 15.78 -4.53
CA ALA A 134 26.62 15.49 -4.47
C ALA A 134 26.05 15.48 -3.04
N THR A 135 26.91 15.49 -2.01
CA THR A 135 26.49 15.44 -0.61
C THR A 135 25.93 16.78 -0.17
N GLN A 136 24.69 16.78 0.33
CA GLN A 136 24.10 17.98 0.92
C GLN A 136 24.69 18.24 2.31
N VAL A 137 25.12 19.47 2.58
CA VAL A 137 25.69 19.84 3.89
C VAL A 137 24.74 20.78 4.64
N PHE A 138 24.40 20.39 5.87
CA PHE A 138 23.59 21.18 6.80
C PHE A 138 24.47 21.63 7.97
N ILE A 139 24.56 22.95 8.17
CA ILE A 139 25.32 23.56 9.25
C ILE A 139 24.43 23.67 10.48
N GLN A 140 24.86 23.13 11.61
CA GLN A 140 24.12 23.21 12.87
C GLN A 140 24.72 24.29 13.77
N SER A 141 23.87 25.13 14.37
CA SER A 141 24.32 26.13 15.35
C SER A 141 25.03 25.49 16.55
N PRO A 142 26.11 26.09 17.08
CA PRO A 142 26.71 25.63 18.33
C PRO A 142 25.78 25.89 19.53
N LEU A 143 25.64 24.88 20.39
CA LEU A 143 24.70 24.91 21.51
C LEU A 143 25.19 25.85 22.65
N PRO A 144 24.27 26.47 23.41
CA PRO A 144 24.65 27.22 24.61
C PRO A 144 25.16 26.30 25.73
N LEU A 145 25.81 26.91 26.71
CA LEU A 145 26.26 26.26 27.93
C LEU A 145 25.46 26.78 29.13
N ASP A 146 25.35 25.98 30.19
CA ASP A 146 25.00 26.46 31.53
C ASP A 146 26.30 26.76 32.28
N GLU A 147 26.82 27.98 32.14
CA GLU A 147 28.15 28.32 32.66
C GLU A 147 28.25 28.16 34.18
N ALA A 148 27.15 28.40 34.90
CA ALA A 148 27.10 28.27 36.36
C ALA A 148 27.30 26.82 36.85
N ARG A 149 27.07 25.82 36.00
CA ARG A 149 27.14 24.40 36.38
C ARG A 149 28.57 23.86 36.37
N ASN A 150 29.49 24.54 35.69
CA ASN A 150 30.92 24.24 35.69
C ASN A 150 31.75 25.51 35.45
N GLU A 151 31.56 26.47 36.37
CA GLU A 151 32.07 27.84 36.28
C GLU A 151 33.57 27.93 35.94
N PRO A 152 34.48 27.13 36.55
CA PRO A 152 35.91 27.22 36.23
C PRO A 152 36.25 26.96 34.76
N TYR A 153 35.44 26.16 34.07
CA TYR A 153 35.68 25.79 32.66
C TYR A 153 34.83 26.59 31.67
N PHE A 154 33.63 27.04 32.08
CA PHE A 154 32.63 27.56 31.15
C PHE A 154 32.42 29.08 31.21
N THR A 155 32.88 29.76 32.25
CA THR A 155 32.68 31.22 32.39
C THR A 155 33.17 31.99 31.16
N GLY A 156 32.26 32.77 30.56
CA GLY A 156 32.53 33.61 29.39
C GLY A 156 32.60 32.85 28.06
N LYS A 157 32.32 31.54 28.03
CA LYS A 157 32.37 30.74 26.81
C LYS A 157 31.13 30.90 25.92
N ASN A 158 29.96 31.20 26.48
CA ASN A 158 28.75 31.52 25.70
C ASN A 158 28.96 32.74 24.81
N ALA A 159 29.71 33.76 25.26
CA ALA A 159 30.03 34.94 24.43
C ALA A 159 30.88 34.56 23.20
N ARG A 160 31.85 33.64 23.39
CA ARG A 160 32.67 33.10 22.29
C ARG A 160 31.84 32.25 21.33
N ILE A 161 30.96 31.40 21.87
CA ILE A 161 30.02 30.56 21.10
C ILE A 161 29.07 31.43 20.27
N GLU A 162 28.53 32.49 20.85
CA GLU A 162 27.64 33.42 20.17
C GLU A 162 28.35 34.18 19.04
N ALA A 163 29.59 34.63 19.27
CA ALA A 163 30.41 35.24 18.23
C ALA A 163 30.63 34.29 17.05
N PHE A 164 30.91 33.01 17.34
CA PHE A 164 31.08 31.99 16.31
C PHE A 164 29.78 31.61 15.59
N ASP A 165 28.65 31.52 16.30
CA ASP A 165 27.32 31.28 15.71
C ASP A 165 26.98 32.36 14.65
N ARG A 166 27.21 33.64 14.98
CA ARG A 166 27.02 34.76 14.03
C ARG A 166 27.91 34.63 12.79
N LEU A 167 29.15 34.17 12.97
CA LEU A 167 30.09 33.93 11.87
C LEU A 167 29.62 32.77 10.99
N LEU A 168 29.19 31.65 11.59
CA LEU A 168 28.65 30.50 10.87
C LEU A 168 27.40 30.85 10.06
N ARG A 169 26.46 31.61 10.63
CA ARG A 169 25.25 32.07 9.91
C ARG A 169 25.60 32.88 8.66
N ARG A 170 26.51 33.85 8.80
CA ARG A 170 26.98 34.68 7.66
C ARG A 170 27.71 33.84 6.62
N MET A 171 28.56 32.90 7.05
CA MET A 171 29.30 32.01 6.16
C MET A 171 28.34 31.07 5.40
N ALA A 172 27.37 30.47 6.08
CA ALA A 172 26.39 29.59 5.46
C ALA A 172 25.56 30.35 4.41
N ALA A 173 25.07 31.55 4.74
CA ALA A 173 24.36 32.41 3.79
C ALA A 173 25.22 32.77 2.57
N ARG A 174 26.48 33.19 2.78
CA ARG A 174 27.43 33.51 1.70
C ARG A 174 27.71 32.32 0.78
N ARG A 175 27.70 31.09 1.31
CA ARG A 175 27.97 29.85 0.56
C ARG A 175 26.72 29.15 0.05
N GLY A 176 25.53 29.70 0.29
CA GLY A 176 24.26 29.05 -0.08
C GLY A 176 23.97 27.74 0.69
N LEU A 177 24.60 27.55 1.85
CA LEU A 177 24.40 26.36 2.68
C LEU A 177 23.24 26.59 3.67
N LYS A 178 22.51 25.52 3.98
CA LYS A 178 21.42 25.58 4.97
C LYS A 178 22.01 25.64 6.39
N PHE A 179 21.60 26.64 7.15
CA PHE A 179 21.93 26.79 8.56
C PHE A 179 20.71 26.42 9.42
N ILE A 180 20.86 25.46 10.32
CA ILE A 180 19.82 24.99 11.24
C ILE A 180 20.05 25.63 12.61
N ASP A 181 19.12 26.49 13.00
CA ASP A 181 19.15 27.19 14.28
C ASP A 181 18.54 26.34 15.41
N ILE A 182 19.41 25.61 16.10
CA ILE A 182 19.07 24.84 17.31
C ILE A 182 19.29 25.71 18.55
N ARG A 183 20.33 26.56 18.53
CA ARG A 183 20.75 27.42 19.64
C ARG A 183 19.59 28.24 20.18
N SER A 184 18.85 28.94 19.31
CA SER A 184 17.75 29.81 19.73
C SER A 184 16.63 29.04 20.44
N ARG A 185 16.44 27.75 20.13
CA ARG A 185 15.45 26.87 20.79
C ARG A 185 15.92 26.30 22.12
N MET A 186 17.23 26.30 22.35
CA MET A 186 17.88 25.78 23.56
C MET A 186 18.36 26.89 24.50
N LEU A 187 18.09 28.15 24.18
CA LEU A 187 18.50 29.30 24.96
C LEU A 187 17.33 29.80 25.82
N ARG A 188 17.54 29.87 27.14
CA ARG A 188 16.66 30.60 28.07
C ARG A 188 17.53 31.47 28.95
N ASP A 189 17.18 32.75 29.06
CA ASP A 189 17.94 33.74 29.85
C ASP A 189 19.45 33.76 29.51
N GLY A 190 19.77 33.62 28.22
CA GLY A 190 21.15 33.67 27.71
C GLY A 190 21.99 32.41 27.93
N LYS A 191 21.42 31.33 28.49
CA LYS A 191 22.14 30.07 28.77
C LYS A 191 21.34 28.82 28.43
N LEU A 192 21.99 27.66 28.53
CA LEU A 192 21.33 26.36 28.40
C LEU A 192 20.52 26.08 29.69
N PRO A 193 19.20 25.79 29.61
CA PRO A 193 18.40 25.44 30.78
C PRO A 193 18.94 24.20 31.51
N ALA A 194 18.85 24.20 32.85
CA ALA A 194 19.37 23.14 33.69
C ALA A 194 18.68 21.78 33.45
N GLU A 195 17.42 21.78 33.02
CA GLU A 195 16.68 20.58 32.64
C GLU A 195 17.16 19.95 31.31
N TYR A 196 17.85 20.71 30.47
CA TYR A 196 18.35 20.25 29.17
C TYR A 196 19.78 19.71 29.26
N THR A 197 20.46 19.86 30.39
CA THR A 197 21.85 19.43 30.54
C THR A 197 22.14 18.70 31.85
N VAL A 198 23.09 17.76 31.79
CA VAL A 198 23.58 17.00 32.96
C VAL A 198 24.66 17.78 33.71
N ASP A 199 25.62 18.36 32.98
CA ASP A 199 26.86 18.93 33.51
C ASP A 199 27.16 20.35 33.00
N GLY A 200 26.20 20.98 32.32
CA GLY A 200 26.32 22.31 31.74
C GLY A 200 26.70 22.33 30.26
N ILE A 201 26.99 21.15 29.66
CA ILE A 201 27.23 20.99 28.22
C ILE A 201 26.47 19.80 27.63
N HIS A 202 26.53 18.62 28.25
CA HIS A 202 25.95 17.41 27.70
C HIS A 202 24.44 17.33 27.94
N LEU A 203 23.69 16.93 26.93
CA LEU A 203 22.23 17.00 26.95
C LEU A 203 21.56 15.86 27.72
N THR A 204 20.44 16.18 28.35
CA THR A 204 19.44 15.21 28.84
C THR A 204 18.53 14.74 27.69
N PRO A 205 17.69 13.71 27.89
CA PRO A 205 16.66 13.34 26.89
C PRO A 205 15.74 14.51 26.49
N ALA A 206 15.41 15.41 27.42
CA ALA A 206 14.62 16.60 27.13
C ALA A 206 15.38 17.57 26.20
N GLY A 207 16.69 17.74 26.40
CA GLY A 207 17.54 18.50 25.48
C GLY A 207 17.60 17.88 24.09
N TYR A 208 17.75 16.56 23.98
CA TYR A 208 17.73 15.87 22.69
C TYR A 208 16.39 15.99 21.96
N ALA A 209 15.26 15.98 22.68
CA ALA A 209 13.95 16.18 22.06
C ALA A 209 13.86 17.52 21.30
N VAL A 210 14.38 18.61 21.88
CA VAL A 210 14.44 19.93 21.22
C VAL A 210 15.31 19.89 19.95
N TRP A 211 16.46 19.18 20.02
CA TRP A 211 17.35 19.03 18.87
C TRP A 211 16.69 18.21 17.75
N VAL A 212 16.09 17.07 18.07
CA VAL A 212 15.39 16.20 17.13
C VAL A 212 14.29 16.95 16.41
N GLU A 213 13.46 17.71 17.13
CA GLU A 213 12.40 18.53 16.51
C GLU A 213 12.95 19.67 15.63
N ALA A 214 14.16 20.17 15.90
CA ALA A 214 14.83 21.14 15.02
C ALA A 214 15.37 20.49 13.74
N LEU A 215 15.81 19.23 13.80
CA LEU A 215 16.36 18.52 12.66
C LEU A 215 15.29 17.88 11.77
N ARG A 216 14.13 17.51 12.33
CA ARG A 216 13.07 16.76 11.64
C ARG A 216 12.80 17.26 10.22
N PRO A 217 12.54 18.57 9.96
CA PRO A 217 12.22 19.07 8.62
C PRO A 217 13.35 18.95 7.58
N TYR A 218 14.58 18.71 8.03
CA TYR A 218 15.76 18.61 7.19
C TYR A 218 16.21 17.16 6.99
N VAL A 219 15.94 16.30 7.98
CA VAL A 219 16.28 14.87 7.96
C VAL A 219 15.20 14.08 7.21
N THR A 220 13.92 14.37 7.46
CA THR A 220 12.81 13.92 6.63
C THR A 220 12.77 14.77 5.36
N SER A 221 12.84 14.14 4.19
CA SER A 221 12.88 14.82 2.89
C SER A 221 11.74 15.84 2.76
N ALA A 222 12.02 17.04 2.20
CA ALA A 222 10.97 17.98 1.83
C ALA A 222 9.93 17.28 0.93
N GLY A 223 8.65 17.41 1.26
CA GLY A 223 7.55 16.73 0.55
C GLY A 223 7.20 15.33 1.08
N ALA A 224 7.90 14.81 2.09
CA ALA A 224 7.53 13.57 2.77
C ALA A 224 6.13 13.68 3.38
N ARG A 225 5.35 12.60 3.32
CA ARG A 225 4.01 12.51 3.89
C ARG A 225 4.10 11.84 5.24
N ILE A 226 3.70 12.57 6.27
CA ILE A 226 3.71 12.07 7.65
C ILE A 226 2.27 11.93 8.14
N GLY A 227 2.10 11.08 9.15
CA GLY A 227 0.81 10.92 9.78
C GLY A 227 0.83 9.93 10.93
N THR A 228 -0.36 9.69 11.48
CA THR A 228 -0.58 8.69 12.52
C THR A 228 -1.72 7.75 12.17
N VAL A 229 -1.67 6.52 12.66
CA VAL A 229 -2.80 5.59 12.69
C VAL A 229 -3.12 5.28 14.14
N THR A 230 -4.36 5.57 14.56
CA THR A 230 -4.77 5.45 15.95
C THR A 230 -6.08 4.70 16.11
N CYS A 231 -6.29 4.10 17.28
CA CYS A 231 -7.59 3.61 17.73
C CYS A 231 -7.83 4.08 19.16
N ALA A 232 -8.98 4.72 19.42
CA ALA A 232 -9.32 5.31 20.72
C ALA A 232 -8.18 6.19 21.32
N GLY A 233 -7.52 6.97 20.46
CA GLY A 233 -6.42 7.88 20.84
C GLY A 233 -5.06 7.20 21.07
N ARG A 234 -4.94 5.88 20.93
CA ARG A 234 -3.68 5.14 21.04
C ARG A 234 -3.12 4.84 19.65
N GLY A 235 -1.81 5.00 19.48
CA GLY A 235 -1.11 4.61 18.26
C GLY A 235 -1.19 3.11 18.00
N LEU A 236 -1.39 2.73 16.74
CA LEU A 236 -1.36 1.33 16.29
C LEU A 236 -0.06 1.06 15.55
N ALA A 237 0.71 0.09 16.02
CA ALA A 237 1.98 -0.31 15.42
C ALA A 237 1.78 -1.30 14.27
N GLY A 238 2.71 -1.31 13.30
CA GLY A 238 2.74 -2.28 12.21
C GLY A 238 1.62 -2.12 11.18
N VAL A 239 0.87 -1.01 11.22
CA VAL A 239 -0.19 -0.74 10.24
C VAL A 239 0.44 -0.20 8.97
N VAL A 240 0.16 -0.83 7.83
CA VAL A 240 0.68 -0.41 6.53
C VAL A 240 -0.12 0.79 6.01
N VAL A 241 0.59 1.83 5.60
CA VAL A 241 0.06 3.05 4.98
C VAL A 241 0.75 3.25 3.63
N SER A 242 0.00 3.68 2.62
CA SER A 242 0.49 3.88 1.25
C SER A 242 0.08 5.24 0.68
N ASP A 243 0.86 5.76 -0.28
CA ASP A 243 0.53 6.92 -1.10
C ASP A 243 0.26 6.57 -2.59
N GLY A 244 0.14 5.28 -2.88
CA GLY A 244 -0.04 4.73 -4.24
C GLY A 244 1.27 4.32 -4.94
N ASP A 245 2.44 4.70 -4.42
CA ASP A 245 3.74 4.26 -4.94
C ASP A 245 4.56 3.56 -3.85
N ASN A 246 4.47 4.08 -2.63
CA ASN A 246 5.27 3.69 -1.47
C ASN A 246 4.38 3.11 -0.38
N CYS A 247 4.91 2.16 0.39
CA CYS A 247 4.27 1.61 1.58
C CYS A 247 5.21 1.77 2.79
N ALA A 248 4.65 2.08 3.96
CA ALA A 248 5.37 2.14 5.23
C ALA A 248 4.51 1.58 6.36
N ALA A 249 5.12 0.84 7.27
CA ALA A 249 4.48 0.39 8.50
C ALA A 249 4.62 1.45 9.60
N THR A 250 3.59 1.61 10.43
CA THR A 250 3.61 2.51 11.57
C THR A 250 4.51 2.03 12.70
N ASP A 251 5.12 2.97 13.43
CA ASP A 251 5.91 2.70 14.64
C ASP A 251 5.03 2.38 15.87
N SER A 252 5.65 2.16 17.04
CA SER A 252 4.94 1.88 18.30
C SER A 252 4.00 2.99 18.78
N ALA A 253 4.21 4.22 18.30
CA ALA A 253 3.35 5.38 18.57
C ALA A 253 2.30 5.59 17.47
N GLY A 254 2.22 4.69 16.49
CA GLY A 254 1.30 4.76 15.36
C GLY A 254 1.75 5.73 14.27
N ARG A 255 2.98 6.24 14.29
CA ARG A 255 3.47 7.23 13.33
C ARG A 255 4.00 6.56 12.07
N PHE A 256 3.80 7.18 10.92
CA PHE A 256 4.41 6.76 9.66
C PHE A 256 5.05 7.95 8.94
N VAL A 257 6.00 7.63 8.06
CA VAL A 257 6.62 8.56 7.11
C VAL A 257 6.70 7.86 5.77
N LEU A 258 6.12 8.47 4.74
CA LEU A 258 6.26 8.10 3.35
C LEU A 258 7.18 9.12 2.64
N PRO A 259 8.03 8.69 1.70
CA PRO A 259 8.88 9.61 0.97
C PRO A 259 8.05 10.61 0.14
N ALA A 260 8.70 11.66 -0.35
CA ALA A 260 8.04 12.63 -1.20
C ALA A 260 7.56 11.99 -2.51
N ASN A 261 6.28 12.21 -2.85
CA ASN A 261 5.66 11.68 -4.05
C ASN A 261 4.68 12.71 -4.64
N ASP A 262 5.11 13.48 -5.63
CA ASP A 262 4.25 14.50 -6.24
C ASP A 262 3.10 13.91 -7.09
N ARG A 263 3.13 12.60 -7.36
CA ARG A 263 2.08 11.86 -8.07
C ARG A 263 1.01 11.29 -7.14
N ALA A 264 1.23 11.32 -5.83
CA ALA A 264 0.26 10.83 -4.85
C ALA A 264 -0.96 11.75 -4.81
N ARG A 265 -2.14 11.17 -5.08
CA ARG A 265 -3.44 11.84 -4.95
C ARG A 265 -4.10 11.57 -3.60
N PHE A 266 -3.76 10.43 -3.00
CA PHE A 266 -4.26 9.99 -1.71
C PHE A 266 -3.12 9.47 -0.86
N VAL A 267 -3.33 9.49 0.46
CA VAL A 267 -2.66 8.61 1.41
C VAL A 267 -3.74 7.69 1.96
N PHE A 268 -3.49 6.39 2.04
CA PHE A 268 -4.49 5.42 2.46
C PHE A 268 -3.89 4.33 3.33
N VAL A 269 -4.74 3.78 4.20
CA VAL A 269 -4.34 2.76 5.18
C VAL A 269 -4.81 1.38 4.72
N SER A 270 -3.89 0.41 4.71
CA SER A 270 -4.25 -1.00 4.64
C SER A 270 -4.85 -1.38 5.98
N THR A 271 -6.19 -1.37 6.05
CA THR A 271 -6.90 -1.53 7.32
C THR A 271 -6.48 -2.88 7.94
N PRO A 272 -5.88 -2.90 9.14
CA PRO A 272 -5.37 -4.12 9.74
C PRO A 272 -6.50 -4.99 10.27
N ALA A 273 -6.25 -6.30 10.38
CA ALA A 273 -7.21 -7.27 10.91
C ALA A 273 -7.68 -6.88 12.33
N GLY A 274 -8.96 -7.09 12.63
CA GLY A 274 -9.56 -6.69 13.91
C GLY A 274 -9.88 -5.20 14.02
N TYR A 275 -9.71 -4.42 12.95
CA TYR A 275 -10.08 -3.01 12.88
C TYR A 275 -10.95 -2.70 11.67
N ALA A 276 -11.67 -1.58 11.74
CA ALA A 276 -12.47 -1.02 10.67
C ALA A 276 -12.07 0.45 10.44
N SER A 277 -11.99 0.84 9.17
CA SER A 277 -11.95 2.26 8.81
C SER A 277 -13.32 2.90 9.07
N PRO A 278 -13.41 4.24 9.21
CA PRO A 278 -14.69 4.95 9.23
C PRO A 278 -15.47 4.70 7.94
N SER A 279 -16.79 4.73 8.04
CA SER A 279 -17.69 4.65 6.88
C SER A 279 -18.63 5.85 6.91
N GLU A 280 -18.72 6.54 5.78
CA GLU A 280 -19.51 7.77 5.60
C GLU A 280 -20.32 7.64 4.33
N GLU A 281 -21.65 7.85 4.42
CA GLU A 281 -22.56 7.76 3.26
C GLU A 281 -22.44 6.44 2.47
N GLY A 282 -22.21 5.33 3.19
CA GLY A 282 -22.05 4.00 2.58
C GLY A 282 -20.68 3.72 2.00
N VAL A 283 -19.70 4.62 2.16
CA VAL A 283 -18.35 4.47 1.63
C VAL A 283 -17.33 4.30 2.75
N VAL A 284 -16.47 3.29 2.64
CA VAL A 284 -15.36 3.05 3.58
C VAL A 284 -14.23 4.05 3.35
N ARG A 285 -14.07 5.01 4.27
CA ARG A 285 -13.07 6.09 4.26
C ARG A 285 -11.73 5.62 4.84
N HIS A 286 -11.05 4.78 4.08
CA HIS A 286 -9.70 4.26 4.40
C HIS A 286 -8.57 5.16 3.84
N TYR A 287 -8.90 6.37 3.37
CA TYR A 287 -7.98 7.26 2.66
C TYR A 287 -8.19 8.72 3.07
N LEU A 288 -7.18 9.54 2.80
CA LEU A 288 -7.19 10.99 2.92
C LEU A 288 -6.60 11.58 1.63
N PRO A 289 -7.07 12.75 1.15
CA PRO A 289 -6.40 13.46 0.07
C PRO A 289 -4.93 13.73 0.43
N ALA A 290 -4.03 13.49 -0.52
CA ALA A 290 -2.61 13.75 -0.32
C ALA A 290 -2.35 15.26 -0.25
N LYS A 291 -1.62 15.68 0.79
CA LYS A 291 -1.25 17.08 1.01
C LYS A 291 0.26 17.25 0.85
N SER A 292 0.67 18.31 0.17
CA SER A 292 2.09 18.64 -0.11
C SER A 292 2.65 19.74 0.80
N ASP A 293 1.81 20.32 1.67
CA ASP A 293 2.15 21.39 2.61
C ASP A 293 2.84 20.89 3.89
N GLY A 294 3.10 19.58 3.99
CA GLY A 294 3.70 18.94 5.16
C GLY A 294 2.73 18.68 6.31
N SER A 295 1.43 18.92 6.11
CA SER A 295 0.41 18.60 7.12
C SER A 295 0.23 17.10 7.32
N SER A 296 -0.22 16.74 8.53
CA SER A 296 -0.39 15.35 8.95
C SER A 296 -1.58 14.66 8.25
N HIS A 297 -1.42 13.36 7.99
CA HIS A 297 -2.45 12.45 7.49
C HIS A 297 -2.83 11.47 8.60
N ASP A 298 -3.77 11.84 9.44
CA ASP A 298 -4.12 11.08 10.64
C ASP A 298 -5.35 10.18 10.43
N PHE A 299 -5.14 8.87 10.52
CA PHE A 299 -6.18 7.85 10.44
C PHE A 299 -6.68 7.46 11.83
N ARG A 300 -8.00 7.34 11.96
CA ARG A 300 -8.69 6.90 13.18
C ARG A 300 -9.50 5.65 12.90
N LEU A 301 -8.98 4.51 13.35
CA LEU A 301 -9.61 3.21 13.18
C LEU A 301 -10.51 2.88 14.37
N ARG A 302 -11.51 2.04 14.11
CA ARG A 302 -12.42 1.47 15.10
C ARG A 302 -12.03 0.02 15.35
N ARG A 303 -11.99 -0.41 16.60
CA ARG A 303 -11.75 -1.82 16.92
C ARG A 303 -12.99 -2.64 16.62
N LYS A 304 -12.83 -3.77 15.94
CA LYS A 304 -13.91 -4.73 15.74
C LYS A 304 -14.08 -5.63 16.97
N PRO A 305 -15.32 -6.05 17.33
CA PRO A 305 -15.55 -6.89 18.50
C PRO A 305 -15.05 -8.33 18.35
N SER A 306 -15.07 -8.87 17.13
CA SER A 306 -14.64 -10.24 16.82
C SER A 306 -13.16 -10.28 16.44
N GLY A 307 -12.48 -11.38 16.75
CA GLY A 307 -11.11 -11.64 16.30
C GLY A 307 -11.00 -11.99 14.81
N GLU A 308 -12.12 -12.09 14.10
CA GLU A 308 -12.23 -12.36 12.65
C GLU A 308 -11.48 -13.60 12.15
N THR A 309 -11.12 -14.55 13.02
CA THR A 309 -10.54 -15.84 12.58
C THR A 309 -11.49 -16.65 11.71
N ARG A 310 -12.80 -16.40 11.84
CA ARG A 310 -13.83 -16.84 10.91
C ARG A 310 -14.53 -15.60 10.39
N HIS A 311 -14.59 -15.42 9.09
CA HIS A 311 -15.32 -14.33 8.43
C HIS A 311 -15.78 -14.79 7.06
N GLY A 312 -16.52 -13.96 6.36
CA GLY A 312 -16.83 -14.19 4.96
C GLY A 312 -16.95 -12.91 4.19
N PHE A 313 -17.09 -13.04 2.89
CA PHE A 313 -17.31 -11.90 2.01
C PHE A 313 -18.27 -12.22 0.88
N VAL A 314 -19.04 -11.20 0.51
CA VAL A 314 -19.93 -11.23 -0.65
C VAL A 314 -19.21 -10.54 -1.80
N VAL A 315 -19.20 -11.15 -2.98
CA VAL A 315 -18.74 -10.51 -4.21
C VAL A 315 -19.93 -10.25 -5.12
N VAL A 316 -20.18 -8.97 -5.38
CA VAL A 316 -21.12 -8.48 -6.38
C VAL A 316 -20.33 -8.03 -7.60
N ALA A 317 -20.70 -8.47 -8.79
CA ALA A 317 -20.11 -8.01 -10.04
C ALA A 317 -21.20 -7.41 -10.94
N ASP A 318 -20.82 -6.40 -11.74
CA ASP A 318 -21.66 -5.81 -12.79
C ASP A 318 -23.10 -5.41 -12.36
N PRO A 319 -23.28 -4.58 -11.31
CA PRO A 319 -24.58 -3.96 -11.06
C PRO A 319 -25.09 -3.11 -12.24
N GLN A 320 -24.22 -2.48 -13.03
CA GLN A 320 -24.55 -1.88 -14.34
C GLN A 320 -25.78 -0.96 -14.34
N LEU A 321 -25.92 -0.11 -13.31
CA LEU A 321 -27.06 0.80 -13.22
C LEU A 321 -27.06 1.80 -14.38
N PHE A 322 -28.07 1.71 -15.23
CA PHE A 322 -28.28 2.55 -16.42
C PHE A 322 -29.50 3.46 -16.27
N ALA A 323 -30.53 3.01 -15.55
CA ALA A 323 -31.78 3.76 -15.40
C ALA A 323 -32.33 3.74 -13.97
N ARG A 324 -32.99 4.83 -13.55
CA ARG A 324 -33.58 4.97 -12.21
C ARG A 324 -34.55 3.84 -11.81
N LYS A 325 -35.22 3.21 -12.79
CA LYS A 325 -36.14 2.10 -12.55
C LYS A 325 -35.44 0.84 -12.02
N GLU A 326 -34.14 0.70 -12.25
CA GLU A 326 -33.34 -0.48 -11.90
C GLU A 326 -32.96 -0.50 -10.42
N PHE A 327 -32.98 0.65 -9.72
CA PHE A 327 -32.73 0.70 -8.28
C PHE A 327 -33.69 -0.18 -7.47
N ARG A 328 -34.94 -0.35 -7.91
CA ARG A 328 -35.89 -1.28 -7.26
C ARG A 328 -35.46 -2.75 -7.37
N LEU A 329 -34.69 -3.08 -8.41
CA LEU A 329 -34.14 -4.43 -8.58
C LEU A 329 -32.87 -4.59 -7.74
N LEU A 330 -32.02 -3.55 -7.68
CA LEU A 330 -30.89 -3.51 -6.76
C LEU A 330 -31.33 -3.60 -5.29
N GLU A 331 -32.40 -2.91 -4.89
CA GLU A 331 -32.97 -2.98 -3.53
C GLU A 331 -33.36 -4.42 -3.14
N ARG A 332 -33.93 -5.19 -4.09
CA ARG A 332 -34.27 -6.61 -3.85
C ARG A 332 -33.02 -7.46 -3.69
N ALA A 333 -31.99 -7.20 -4.50
CA ALA A 333 -30.71 -7.88 -4.38
C ALA A 333 -30.01 -7.53 -3.06
N ALA A 334 -30.01 -6.26 -2.65
CA ALA A 334 -29.45 -5.80 -1.39
C ALA A 334 -30.15 -6.42 -0.18
N GLU A 335 -31.48 -6.56 -0.23
CA GLU A 335 -32.25 -7.26 0.82
C GLU A 335 -31.87 -8.75 0.90
N ASP A 336 -31.69 -9.43 -0.24
CA ASP A 336 -31.23 -10.82 -0.25
C ASP A 336 -29.80 -10.96 0.31
N ILE A 337 -28.90 -10.05 -0.04
CA ILE A 337 -27.54 -9.97 0.53
C ILE A 337 -27.60 -9.76 2.04
N ARG A 338 -28.45 -8.85 2.53
CA ARG A 338 -28.65 -8.62 3.97
C ARG A 338 -29.07 -9.89 4.70
N GLN A 339 -30.01 -10.63 4.14
CA GLN A 339 -30.49 -11.89 4.74
C GLN A 339 -29.38 -12.94 4.78
N THR A 340 -28.60 -13.06 3.71
CA THR A 340 -27.44 -13.96 3.66
C THR A 340 -26.38 -13.56 4.68
N ALA A 341 -26.04 -12.27 4.76
CA ALA A 341 -25.06 -11.76 5.72
C ALA A 341 -25.51 -11.98 7.18
N ALA A 342 -26.77 -11.67 7.50
CA ALA A 342 -27.33 -11.90 8.82
C ALA A 342 -27.42 -13.40 9.18
N ALA A 343 -27.59 -14.30 8.20
CA ALA A 343 -27.52 -15.73 8.44
C ALA A 343 -26.09 -16.20 8.77
N ALA A 344 -25.09 -15.71 8.02
CA ALA A 344 -23.68 -16.00 8.28
C ALA A 344 -23.23 -15.47 9.65
N GLU A 345 -23.61 -14.23 10.00
CA GLU A 345 -23.24 -13.61 11.26
C GLU A 345 -23.81 -14.37 12.47
N ARG A 346 -25.05 -14.86 12.38
CA ARG A 346 -25.64 -15.74 13.41
C ARG A 346 -24.87 -17.05 13.62
N SER A 347 -24.13 -17.50 12.61
CA SER A 347 -23.24 -18.67 12.71
C SER A 347 -21.81 -18.34 13.16
N GLY A 348 -21.58 -17.10 13.60
CA GLY A 348 -20.27 -16.61 14.06
C GLY A 348 -19.35 -16.17 12.94
N ARG A 349 -19.89 -15.87 11.75
CA ARG A 349 -19.13 -15.46 10.57
C ARG A 349 -19.52 -14.05 10.12
N PRO A 350 -18.91 -12.98 10.67
CA PRO A 350 -19.13 -11.62 10.20
C PRO A 350 -18.76 -11.49 8.72
N MET A 351 -19.50 -10.65 8.00
CA MET A 351 -19.40 -10.51 6.55
C MET A 351 -18.97 -9.10 6.15
N HIS A 352 -18.22 -9.00 5.04
CA HIS A 352 -18.00 -7.74 4.32
C HIS A 352 -18.33 -7.92 2.83
N GLY A 353 -18.38 -6.82 2.07
CA GLY A 353 -18.72 -6.83 0.65
C GLY A 353 -17.57 -6.37 -0.23
N ILE A 354 -17.50 -6.94 -1.44
CA ILE A 354 -16.65 -6.49 -2.54
C ILE A 354 -17.55 -6.27 -3.76
N CYS A 355 -17.44 -5.10 -4.39
CA CYS A 355 -17.99 -4.89 -5.73
C CYS A 355 -16.85 -4.99 -6.76
N ALA A 356 -16.90 -5.97 -7.64
CA ALA A 356 -15.89 -6.23 -8.68
C ALA A 356 -16.13 -5.40 -9.95
N GLY A 357 -16.42 -4.10 -9.79
CA GLY A 357 -16.56 -3.13 -10.89
C GLY A 357 -17.90 -3.13 -11.62
N ASP A 358 -18.00 -2.17 -12.53
CA ASP A 358 -19.18 -1.81 -13.34
C ASP A 358 -20.40 -1.53 -12.46
N ILE A 359 -20.20 -0.64 -11.49
CA ILE A 359 -21.23 -0.20 -10.54
C ILE A 359 -22.35 0.51 -11.31
N THR A 360 -21.97 1.35 -12.26
CA THR A 360 -22.88 2.09 -13.14
C THR A 360 -22.58 1.76 -14.59
N SER A 361 -23.55 2.03 -15.48
CA SER A 361 -23.34 1.95 -16.93
C SER A 361 -22.87 3.30 -17.51
N GLY A 362 -21.95 3.99 -16.83
CA GLY A 362 -21.33 5.26 -17.28
C GLY A 362 -21.91 6.55 -16.69
N ASP A 363 -23.02 6.49 -15.95
CA ASP A 363 -23.58 7.65 -15.23
C ASP A 363 -23.16 7.65 -13.76
N HIS A 364 -22.03 8.31 -13.49
CA HIS A 364 -21.47 8.41 -12.13
C HIS A 364 -22.36 9.18 -11.15
N THR A 365 -23.42 9.87 -11.59
CA THR A 365 -24.39 10.48 -10.67
C THR A 365 -25.19 9.45 -9.89
N PHE A 366 -25.16 8.19 -10.30
CA PHE A 366 -25.80 7.07 -9.59
C PHE A 366 -24.98 6.49 -8.44
N TYR A 367 -23.70 6.85 -8.27
CA TYR A 367 -22.89 6.31 -7.17
C TYR A 367 -23.51 6.57 -5.79
N THR A 368 -24.01 7.77 -5.51
CA THR A 368 -24.63 8.08 -4.21
C THR A 368 -25.85 7.21 -3.95
N SER A 369 -26.74 7.04 -4.93
CA SER A 369 -27.92 6.20 -4.79
C SER A 369 -27.56 4.70 -4.70
N TYR A 370 -26.49 4.27 -5.39
CA TYR A 370 -25.97 2.92 -5.25
C TYR A 370 -25.47 2.68 -3.81
N ASN A 371 -24.67 3.60 -3.27
CA ASN A 371 -24.15 3.51 -1.91
C ASN A 371 -25.26 3.50 -0.86
N GLU A 372 -26.32 4.29 -1.05
CA GLU A 372 -27.49 4.30 -0.18
C GLU A 372 -28.17 2.91 -0.15
N VAL A 373 -28.45 2.33 -1.32
CA VAL A 373 -29.07 1.00 -1.41
C VAL A 373 -28.15 -0.09 -0.84
N MET A 374 -26.86 -0.07 -1.18
CA MET A 374 -25.92 -1.10 -0.71
C MET A 374 -25.62 -0.97 0.79
N SER A 375 -25.73 0.22 1.38
CA SER A 375 -25.63 0.40 2.84
C SER A 375 -26.74 -0.35 3.59
N ALA A 376 -27.91 -0.51 2.96
CA ALA A 376 -29.02 -1.25 3.56
C ALA A 376 -28.72 -2.75 3.69
N THR A 377 -27.67 -3.28 3.05
CA THR A 377 -27.22 -4.67 3.24
C THR A 377 -26.70 -4.93 4.67
N GLY A 378 -26.31 -3.89 5.41
CA GLY A 378 -25.73 -4.01 6.75
C GLY A 378 -24.25 -4.43 6.77
N ILE A 379 -23.61 -4.59 5.62
CA ILE A 379 -22.18 -4.89 5.49
C ILE A 379 -21.45 -3.80 4.71
N GLU A 380 -20.17 -3.59 5.02
CA GLU A 380 -19.35 -2.58 4.35
C GLU A 380 -18.83 -3.10 3.02
N PHE A 381 -19.11 -2.40 1.92
CA PHE A 381 -18.61 -2.72 0.58
C PHE A 381 -17.33 -1.97 0.23
N ARG A 382 -16.39 -2.69 -0.37
CA ARG A 382 -15.16 -2.16 -0.97
C ARG A 382 -15.21 -2.40 -2.48
N ASN A 383 -15.01 -1.34 -3.25
CA ASN A 383 -15.29 -1.37 -4.68
C ASN A 383 -13.98 -1.39 -5.49
N ALA A 384 -13.92 -2.27 -6.48
CA ALA A 384 -13.05 -2.16 -7.63
C ALA A 384 -13.72 -1.27 -8.70
N MET A 385 -12.93 -0.65 -9.55
CA MET A 385 -13.43 0.10 -10.69
C MET A 385 -13.65 -0.86 -11.86
N GLY A 386 -14.76 -0.72 -12.60
CA GLY A 386 -14.94 -1.38 -13.89
C GLY A 386 -14.78 -0.45 -15.09
N ASN A 387 -14.90 -0.98 -16.30
CA ASN A 387 -14.72 -0.20 -17.52
C ASN A 387 -15.83 0.83 -17.75
N HIS A 388 -17.04 0.58 -17.23
CA HIS A 388 -18.15 1.54 -17.26
C HIS A 388 -18.09 2.57 -16.13
N ASP A 389 -17.21 2.39 -15.14
CA ASP A 389 -16.95 3.38 -14.08
C ASP A 389 -15.89 4.43 -14.48
N MET A 390 -15.29 4.26 -15.67
CA MET A 390 -14.31 5.18 -16.23
C MET A 390 -14.93 6.50 -16.70
N LYS A 391 -14.28 7.60 -16.35
CA LYS A 391 -14.50 8.90 -16.96
C LYS A 391 -13.88 8.97 -18.36
N LEU A 392 -14.74 8.94 -19.37
CA LEU A 392 -14.34 9.02 -20.76
C LEU A 392 -13.97 10.44 -21.18
N TRP A 393 -13.26 10.53 -22.32
CA TRP A 393 -12.84 11.79 -22.94
C TRP A 393 -11.90 12.64 -22.09
N GLY A 394 -11.29 12.03 -21.08
CA GLY A 394 -10.16 12.59 -20.36
C GLY A 394 -8.92 12.73 -21.24
N ARG A 395 -7.91 13.47 -20.75
CA ARG A 395 -6.66 13.72 -21.51
C ARG A 395 -5.79 12.47 -21.68
N SER A 396 -5.91 11.53 -20.75
CA SER A 396 -5.09 10.32 -20.67
C SER A 396 -5.70 9.30 -19.70
N HIS A 397 -5.13 8.10 -19.61
CA HIS A 397 -5.58 7.04 -18.70
C HIS A 397 -5.70 7.52 -17.25
N GLU A 398 -4.77 8.32 -16.76
CA GLU A 398 -4.74 8.81 -15.37
C GLU A 398 -5.98 9.65 -15.00
N THR A 399 -6.68 10.19 -15.99
CA THR A 399 -7.92 10.95 -15.77
C THR A 399 -9.19 10.09 -15.83
N SER A 400 -9.08 8.82 -16.26
CA SER A 400 -10.25 7.93 -16.37
C SER A 400 -10.80 7.52 -15.00
N ALA A 401 -9.97 7.48 -13.96
CA ALA A 401 -10.42 7.13 -12.61
C ALA A 401 -11.06 8.29 -11.83
N ALA A 402 -11.03 9.52 -12.35
CA ALA A 402 -11.32 10.73 -11.55
C ALA A 402 -12.71 10.74 -10.88
N ALA A 403 -13.75 10.23 -11.55
CA ALA A 403 -15.09 10.17 -10.99
C ALA A 403 -15.22 9.09 -9.91
N PHE A 404 -14.62 7.92 -10.14
CA PHE A 404 -14.54 6.83 -9.17
C PHE A 404 -13.78 7.30 -7.93
N GLU A 405 -12.61 7.93 -8.11
CA GLU A 405 -11.77 8.34 -6.99
C GLU A 405 -12.34 9.49 -6.18
N ALA A 406 -13.12 10.38 -6.80
CA ALA A 406 -13.86 11.42 -6.10
C ALA A 406 -14.88 10.80 -5.10
N MET A 407 -15.45 9.64 -5.43
CA MET A 407 -16.41 8.95 -4.58
C MET A 407 -15.74 8.00 -3.58
N TYR A 408 -14.85 7.12 -4.06
CA TYR A 408 -14.35 5.95 -3.34
C TYR A 408 -12.88 6.04 -2.89
N GLY A 409 -12.13 7.05 -3.33
CA GLY A 409 -10.71 7.21 -3.02
C GLY A 409 -9.78 6.50 -4.01
N PRO A 410 -8.64 5.93 -3.59
CA PRO A 410 -7.67 5.37 -4.53
C PRO A 410 -8.29 4.23 -5.37
N ALA A 411 -7.94 4.17 -6.67
CA ALA A 411 -8.42 3.14 -7.58
C ALA A 411 -7.82 1.74 -7.33
N TYR A 412 -6.80 1.65 -6.47
CA TYR A 412 -6.22 0.41 -5.95
C TYR A 412 -5.77 0.61 -4.50
N TYR A 413 -5.98 -0.40 -3.68
CA TYR A 413 -5.70 -0.37 -2.24
C TYR A 413 -5.72 -1.79 -1.65
N SER A 414 -5.32 -1.93 -0.39
CA SER A 414 -5.40 -3.22 0.32
C SER A 414 -6.02 -3.07 1.70
N TYR A 415 -6.33 -4.21 2.32
CA TYR A 415 -6.81 -4.33 3.69
C TYR A 415 -6.70 -5.78 4.18
N ASN A 416 -6.84 -6.00 5.48
CA ASN A 416 -6.78 -7.32 6.09
C ASN A 416 -8.08 -7.62 6.85
N VAL A 417 -8.56 -8.85 6.74
CA VAL A 417 -9.66 -9.39 7.56
C VAL A 417 -9.24 -10.78 8.03
N GLY A 418 -9.19 -10.99 9.34
CA GLY A 418 -8.65 -12.23 9.90
C GLY A 418 -7.22 -12.48 9.45
N GLU A 419 -6.96 -13.70 8.96
CA GLU A 419 -5.66 -14.13 8.44
C GLU A 419 -5.52 -13.92 6.91
N VAL A 420 -6.47 -13.21 6.29
CA VAL A 420 -6.51 -13.01 4.83
C VAL A 420 -6.15 -11.57 4.48
N HIS A 421 -5.27 -11.43 3.49
CA HIS A 421 -4.93 -10.16 2.88
C HIS A 421 -5.77 -9.93 1.62
N TYR A 422 -6.35 -8.75 1.48
CA TYR A 422 -7.19 -8.36 0.36
C TYR A 422 -6.54 -7.21 -0.40
N ALA A 423 -6.40 -7.35 -1.71
CA ALA A 423 -5.96 -6.28 -2.60
C ALA A 423 -7.06 -5.99 -3.63
N VAL A 424 -7.36 -4.72 -3.85
CA VAL A 424 -8.27 -4.25 -4.90
C VAL A 424 -7.43 -3.53 -5.94
N LEU A 425 -7.56 -3.95 -7.20
CA LEU A 425 -6.79 -3.43 -8.32
C LEU A 425 -7.71 -2.79 -9.36
N ASN A 426 -7.16 -1.84 -10.11
CA ASN A 426 -7.77 -1.29 -11.30
C ASN A 426 -7.01 -1.77 -12.54
N ASP A 427 -7.62 -2.65 -13.30
CA ASP A 427 -7.09 -3.21 -14.54
C ASP A 427 -7.73 -2.62 -15.81
N ASN A 428 -8.53 -1.56 -15.68
CA ASN A 428 -9.19 -0.89 -16.81
C ASN A 428 -8.28 0.19 -17.40
N TYR A 429 -7.45 -0.18 -18.37
CA TYR A 429 -6.50 0.74 -19.00
C TYR A 429 -7.12 1.47 -20.19
N TYR A 430 -7.41 2.76 -20.01
CA TYR A 430 -8.08 3.61 -21.01
C TYR A 430 -7.10 4.14 -22.07
N ILE A 431 -7.35 3.83 -23.34
CA ILE A 431 -6.46 4.21 -24.46
C ILE A 431 -6.85 5.56 -25.08
N GLY A 432 -8.09 6.05 -24.85
CA GLY A 432 -8.43 7.45 -25.15
C GLY A 432 -9.34 7.71 -26.36
N ARG A 433 -9.70 6.69 -27.15
CA ARG A 433 -10.54 6.84 -28.35
C ARG A 433 -11.88 6.14 -28.18
N ASP A 434 -13.01 6.84 -28.34
CA ASP A 434 -14.34 6.23 -28.54
C ASP A 434 -14.68 5.05 -27.60
N TRP A 435 -14.44 5.21 -26.28
CA TRP A 435 -14.58 4.14 -25.26
C TRP A 435 -13.66 2.93 -25.42
N TYR A 436 -12.45 3.10 -25.98
CA TYR A 436 -11.49 2.01 -26.14
C TYR A 436 -10.57 1.86 -24.92
N TYR A 437 -10.51 0.63 -24.40
CA TYR A 437 -9.69 0.20 -23.27
C TYR A 437 -9.21 -1.23 -23.46
N ILE A 438 -8.25 -1.63 -22.62
CA ILE A 438 -7.77 -3.01 -22.53
C ILE A 438 -7.66 -3.41 -21.05
N GLY A 439 -7.72 -4.71 -20.76
CA GLY A 439 -7.35 -5.23 -19.46
C GLY A 439 -5.84 -5.12 -19.28
N TYR A 440 -5.35 -4.22 -18.43
CA TYR A 440 -3.92 -4.02 -18.21
C TYR A 440 -3.60 -3.38 -16.85
N LEU A 441 -2.59 -3.92 -16.16
CA LEU A 441 -2.05 -3.33 -14.93
C LEU A 441 -0.78 -2.53 -15.23
N GLU A 442 -0.80 -1.23 -14.92
CA GLU A 442 0.38 -0.39 -15.06
C GLU A 442 1.51 -0.77 -14.09
N GLU A 443 2.76 -0.51 -14.50
CA GLU A 443 3.96 -0.77 -13.67
C GLU A 443 3.87 -0.09 -12.30
N ARG A 444 3.31 1.13 -12.24
CA ARG A 444 3.14 1.84 -10.97
C ARG A 444 2.32 1.02 -9.95
N GLN A 445 1.24 0.40 -10.41
CA GLN A 445 0.35 -0.40 -9.58
C GLN A 445 0.96 -1.77 -9.25
N LEU A 446 1.65 -2.41 -10.20
CA LEU A 446 2.39 -3.65 -9.95
C LEU A 446 3.51 -3.45 -8.92
N ALA A 447 4.29 -2.38 -9.05
CA ALA A 447 5.34 -2.03 -8.11
C ALA A 447 4.78 -1.59 -6.74
N TRP A 448 3.58 -1.03 -6.68
CA TRP A 448 2.89 -0.80 -5.40
C TRP A 448 2.47 -2.12 -4.76
N LEU A 449 1.85 -3.02 -5.53
CA LEU A 449 1.40 -4.33 -5.04
C LEU A 449 2.58 -5.17 -4.53
N GLU A 450 3.73 -5.16 -5.23
CA GLU A 450 4.96 -5.80 -4.76
C GLU A 450 5.40 -5.28 -3.38
N ARG A 451 5.35 -3.96 -3.16
CA ARG A 451 5.68 -3.35 -1.86
C ARG A 451 4.66 -3.67 -0.79
N ASP A 452 3.38 -3.67 -1.12
CA ASP A 452 2.31 -4.02 -0.18
C ASP A 452 2.43 -5.47 0.28
N LEU A 453 2.59 -6.40 -0.67
CA LEU A 453 2.80 -7.82 -0.41
C LEU A 453 4.10 -8.11 0.36
N SER A 454 5.10 -7.23 0.33
CA SER A 454 6.31 -7.38 1.14
C SER A 454 6.06 -7.35 2.66
N PHE A 455 4.89 -6.85 3.09
CA PHE A 455 4.43 -6.89 4.49
C PHE A 455 3.58 -8.13 4.81
N VAL A 456 3.26 -8.95 3.80
CA VAL A 456 2.40 -10.14 3.92
C VAL A 456 3.28 -11.39 3.92
N PRO A 457 3.24 -12.23 4.97
CA PRO A 457 4.02 -13.47 5.02
C PRO A 457 3.69 -14.40 3.85
N ALA A 458 4.70 -15.07 3.29
CA ALA A 458 4.48 -16.13 2.31
C ALA A 458 3.59 -17.24 2.89
N GLY A 459 2.76 -17.85 2.05
CA GLY A 459 1.73 -18.83 2.44
C GLY A 459 0.44 -18.23 2.99
N THR A 460 0.38 -16.92 3.22
CA THR A 460 -0.87 -16.23 3.57
C THR A 460 -1.86 -16.33 2.42
N THR A 461 -3.15 -16.45 2.74
CA THR A 461 -4.22 -16.36 1.74
C THR A 461 -4.38 -14.93 1.26
N VAL A 462 -4.32 -14.73 -0.06
CA VAL A 462 -4.46 -13.41 -0.70
C VAL A 462 -5.66 -13.41 -1.63
N VAL A 463 -6.61 -12.50 -1.40
CA VAL A 463 -7.75 -12.27 -2.30
C VAL A 463 -7.49 -11.00 -3.12
N VAL A 464 -7.39 -11.12 -4.43
CA VAL A 464 -7.28 -9.99 -5.36
C VAL A 464 -8.63 -9.76 -6.03
N ALA A 465 -9.20 -8.57 -5.84
CA ALA A 465 -10.39 -8.12 -6.54
C ALA A 465 -9.99 -7.17 -7.68
N LEU A 466 -10.46 -7.46 -8.89
CA LEU A 466 -10.27 -6.66 -10.10
C LEU A 466 -11.50 -6.81 -10.99
N HIS A 467 -11.58 -6.10 -12.12
CA HIS A 467 -12.78 -6.17 -12.95
C HIS A 467 -12.64 -7.17 -14.11
N ILE A 468 -11.55 -7.07 -14.88
CA ILE A 468 -11.34 -7.83 -16.11
C ILE A 468 -10.58 -9.13 -15.79
N PRO A 469 -11.17 -10.31 -16.04
CA PRO A 469 -10.58 -11.59 -15.64
C PRO A 469 -9.17 -11.80 -16.21
N THR A 470 -8.32 -12.49 -15.47
CA THR A 470 -6.90 -12.64 -15.80
C THR A 470 -6.63 -13.74 -16.80
N ALA A 471 -7.17 -14.93 -16.57
CA ALA A 471 -7.05 -16.05 -17.49
C ALA A 471 -8.22 -17.03 -17.36
N PHE A 472 -8.87 -17.30 -18.51
CA PHE A 472 -9.60 -18.55 -18.69
C PHE A 472 -8.60 -19.67 -19.04
N ALA A 473 -8.86 -20.90 -18.61
CA ALA A 473 -8.00 -22.05 -18.87
C ALA A 473 -7.59 -22.11 -20.37
N GLY A 474 -6.29 -22.25 -20.63
CA GLY A 474 -5.74 -22.33 -21.99
C GLY A 474 -5.51 -20.98 -22.70
N LYS A 475 -5.68 -19.83 -22.03
CA LYS A 475 -5.37 -18.50 -22.61
C LYS A 475 -3.94 -18.44 -23.16
N ASP A 476 -2.97 -18.93 -22.39
CA ASP A 476 -1.55 -18.91 -22.77
C ASP A 476 -1.18 -19.91 -23.88
N GLU A 477 -2.10 -20.82 -24.24
CA GLU A 477 -1.91 -21.78 -25.34
C GLU A 477 -2.23 -21.17 -26.71
N LYS A 478 -2.87 -20.00 -26.75
CA LYS A 478 -3.29 -19.31 -27.97
C LYS A 478 -2.50 -18.01 -28.17
N PRO A 479 -2.22 -17.60 -29.44
CA PRO A 479 -1.69 -16.27 -29.71
C PRO A 479 -2.60 -15.17 -29.18
N PHE A 480 -2.02 -14.04 -28.78
CA PHE A 480 -2.78 -12.88 -28.30
C PHE A 480 -3.66 -12.28 -29.42
N ASP A 481 -4.93 -12.02 -29.11
CA ASP A 481 -5.90 -11.41 -30.02
C ASP A 481 -6.19 -9.97 -29.58
N TYR A 482 -5.70 -9.00 -30.36
CA TYR A 482 -5.90 -7.56 -30.11
C TYR A 482 -7.37 -7.15 -30.14
N ALA A 483 -8.22 -7.88 -30.87
CA ALA A 483 -9.66 -7.60 -30.93
C ALA A 483 -10.41 -8.06 -29.67
N GLN A 484 -9.72 -8.74 -28.75
CA GLN A 484 -10.26 -9.23 -27.48
C GLN A 484 -9.44 -8.75 -26.27
N ALA A 485 -8.64 -7.69 -26.46
CA ALA A 485 -7.77 -7.15 -25.41
C ALA A 485 -8.56 -6.57 -24.22
N GLU A 486 -9.85 -6.28 -24.40
CA GLU A 486 -10.79 -5.87 -23.36
C GLU A 486 -11.30 -7.05 -22.52
N ARG A 487 -11.31 -8.28 -23.06
CA ARG A 487 -11.95 -9.44 -22.41
C ARG A 487 -11.12 -10.11 -21.32
N SER A 488 -9.83 -9.81 -21.26
CA SER A 488 -8.96 -10.41 -20.26
C SER A 488 -7.67 -9.60 -20.01
N LEU A 489 -7.10 -9.72 -18.82
CA LEU A 489 -5.89 -8.99 -18.43
C LEU A 489 -4.69 -9.39 -19.31
N CYS A 490 -4.23 -8.47 -20.15
CA CYS A 490 -3.19 -8.70 -21.14
C CYS A 490 -1.86 -9.14 -20.48
N ASN A 491 -1.46 -8.46 -19.41
CA ASN A 491 -0.21 -8.70 -18.69
C ASN A 491 -0.39 -9.54 -17.40
N HIS A 492 -1.39 -10.42 -17.36
CA HIS A 492 -1.72 -11.25 -16.19
C HIS A 492 -0.54 -12.03 -15.59
N ARG A 493 0.43 -12.45 -16.41
CA ARG A 493 1.63 -13.16 -15.94
C ARG A 493 2.43 -12.38 -14.89
N ALA A 494 2.42 -11.04 -14.95
CA ALA A 494 3.06 -10.21 -13.93
C ALA A 494 2.36 -10.35 -12.57
N LEU A 495 1.02 -10.23 -12.56
CA LEU A 495 0.21 -10.44 -11.36
C LEU A 495 0.34 -11.87 -10.81
N HIS A 496 0.23 -12.88 -11.68
CA HIS A 496 0.34 -14.29 -11.28
C HIS A 496 1.68 -14.62 -10.63
N ARG A 497 2.77 -13.97 -11.08
CA ARG A 497 4.11 -14.10 -10.50
C ARG A 497 4.20 -13.45 -9.12
N LEU A 498 3.65 -12.25 -8.95
CA LEU A 498 3.57 -11.59 -7.63
C LEU A 498 2.80 -12.45 -6.61
N LEU A 499 1.84 -13.25 -7.09
CA LEU A 499 1.03 -14.15 -6.29
C LEU A 499 1.62 -15.56 -6.09
N GLU A 500 2.80 -15.88 -6.65
CA GLU A 500 3.44 -17.20 -6.47
C GLU A 500 3.71 -17.59 -5.00
N PRO A 501 4.10 -16.67 -4.11
CA PRO A 501 4.36 -17.02 -2.71
C PRO A 501 3.12 -17.29 -1.84
N TYR A 502 1.90 -17.14 -2.37
CA TYR A 502 0.66 -17.08 -1.59
C TYR A 502 -0.36 -18.14 -2.03
N ASP A 503 -1.37 -18.39 -1.20
CA ASP A 503 -2.59 -19.11 -1.63
C ASP A 503 -3.61 -18.09 -2.12
N ALA A 504 -3.67 -17.90 -3.43
CA ALA A 504 -4.30 -16.73 -4.03
C ALA A 504 -5.66 -17.03 -4.67
N HIS A 505 -6.62 -16.14 -4.42
CA HIS A 505 -7.92 -16.09 -5.07
C HIS A 505 -8.06 -14.77 -5.85
N ILE A 506 -8.37 -14.84 -7.13
CA ILE A 506 -8.77 -13.68 -7.93
C ILE A 506 -10.29 -13.69 -8.06
N VAL A 507 -10.93 -12.55 -7.77
CA VAL A 507 -12.38 -12.36 -7.97
C VAL A 507 -12.59 -11.24 -9.00
N SER A 508 -13.33 -11.54 -10.06
CA SER A 508 -13.58 -10.65 -11.20
C SER A 508 -15.06 -10.60 -11.60
N GLY A 509 -15.39 -9.66 -12.49
CA GLY A 509 -16.71 -9.48 -13.10
C GLY A 509 -16.60 -9.45 -14.63
N HIS A 510 -17.13 -8.41 -15.26
CA HIS A 510 -16.92 -8.02 -16.67
C HIS A 510 -17.58 -8.93 -17.72
N MET A 511 -17.51 -10.25 -17.56
CA MET A 511 -17.99 -11.18 -18.59
C MET A 511 -19.50 -11.42 -18.57
N HIS A 512 -20.20 -10.93 -17.54
CA HIS A 512 -21.63 -11.18 -17.33
C HIS A 512 -22.01 -12.67 -17.38
N THR A 513 -21.07 -13.53 -17.02
CA THR A 513 -21.18 -14.99 -17.04
C THR A 513 -20.41 -15.55 -15.85
N THR A 514 -20.63 -16.82 -15.50
CA THR A 514 -19.90 -17.44 -14.37
C THR A 514 -18.86 -18.44 -14.84
N THR A 515 -17.65 -18.33 -14.26
CA THR A 515 -16.56 -19.27 -14.47
C THR A 515 -15.74 -19.41 -13.20
N ASN A 516 -15.42 -20.65 -12.81
CA ASN A 516 -14.47 -20.95 -11.74
C ASN A 516 -13.29 -21.74 -12.33
N CYS A 517 -12.08 -21.18 -12.23
CA CYS A 517 -10.91 -21.70 -12.91
C CYS A 517 -9.75 -21.97 -11.94
N PRO A 518 -9.32 -23.23 -11.74
CA PRO A 518 -8.03 -23.52 -11.13
C PRO A 518 -6.93 -23.15 -12.12
N VAL A 519 -6.28 -22.00 -11.93
CA VAL A 519 -5.24 -21.48 -12.84
C VAL A 519 -3.95 -22.29 -12.69
N ARG A 520 -3.52 -22.49 -11.44
CA ARG A 520 -2.40 -23.37 -11.05
C ARG A 520 -2.55 -23.76 -9.58
N ALA A 521 -1.67 -24.60 -9.07
CA ALA A 521 -1.58 -24.83 -7.62
C ALA A 521 -1.34 -23.48 -6.90
N GLY A 522 -2.15 -23.20 -5.87
CA GLY A 522 -2.12 -21.95 -5.09
C GLY A 522 -2.64 -20.71 -5.82
N LEU A 523 -3.32 -20.84 -6.98
CA LEU A 523 -3.98 -19.72 -7.64
C LEU A 523 -5.32 -20.16 -8.24
N TYR A 524 -6.40 -19.56 -7.74
CA TYR A 524 -7.76 -19.80 -8.17
C TYR A 524 -8.41 -18.51 -8.67
N GLU A 525 -9.17 -18.57 -9.77
CA GLU A 525 -9.90 -17.41 -10.29
C GLU A 525 -11.40 -17.66 -10.35
N HIS A 526 -12.17 -16.66 -9.92
CA HIS A 526 -13.62 -16.63 -9.86
C HIS A 526 -14.15 -15.46 -10.70
N ASN A 527 -14.72 -15.77 -11.85
CA ASN A 527 -15.53 -14.80 -12.59
C ASN A 527 -16.98 -14.88 -12.10
N VAL A 528 -17.40 -13.84 -11.38
CA VAL A 528 -18.74 -13.77 -10.79
C VAL A 528 -19.72 -13.30 -11.86
N ALA A 529 -20.86 -13.98 -11.96
CA ALA A 529 -21.93 -13.57 -12.86
C ALA A 529 -22.51 -12.20 -12.45
N ALA A 530 -23.08 -11.49 -13.42
CA ALA A 530 -23.60 -10.16 -13.19
C ALA A 530 -24.78 -10.17 -12.20
N LEU A 531 -24.72 -9.29 -11.20
CA LEU A 531 -25.83 -9.05 -10.28
C LEU A 531 -27.08 -8.56 -11.04
N SER A 532 -26.86 -7.83 -12.12
CA SER A 532 -27.90 -7.34 -13.00
C SER A 532 -28.49 -8.41 -13.93
N GLY A 533 -27.95 -9.63 -13.97
CA GLY A 533 -28.29 -10.62 -14.98
C GLY A 533 -27.92 -10.12 -16.38
N ALA A 534 -28.90 -10.00 -17.27
CA ALA A 534 -28.73 -9.32 -18.55
C ALA A 534 -29.05 -7.82 -18.43
N TRP A 535 -28.22 -7.06 -17.71
CA TRP A 535 -28.35 -5.60 -17.53
C TRP A 535 -29.76 -5.19 -17.07
N TRP A 536 -30.26 -5.85 -16.01
CA TRP A 536 -31.58 -5.67 -15.40
C TRP A 536 -32.78 -5.96 -16.29
N GLN A 537 -32.57 -6.47 -17.51
CA GLN A 537 -33.65 -6.76 -18.48
C GLN A 537 -34.05 -8.23 -18.51
N GLY A 538 -33.41 -9.07 -17.70
CA GLY A 538 -33.83 -10.44 -17.45
C GLY A 538 -33.25 -11.01 -16.17
N ALA A 539 -33.93 -12.01 -15.63
CA ALA A 539 -33.58 -12.64 -14.35
C ALA A 539 -32.36 -13.58 -14.40
N ILE A 540 -31.78 -13.78 -15.59
CA ILE A 540 -30.62 -14.65 -15.83
C ILE A 540 -29.60 -13.91 -16.69
N CYS A 541 -28.33 -14.26 -16.55
CA CYS A 541 -27.24 -13.88 -17.42
C CYS A 541 -27.41 -14.50 -18.82
N THR A 542 -26.56 -14.06 -19.75
CA THR A 542 -26.62 -14.51 -21.15
C THR A 542 -26.21 -15.97 -21.34
N ASP A 543 -25.54 -16.56 -20.34
CA ASP A 543 -25.15 -17.98 -20.26
C ASP A 543 -26.17 -18.88 -19.54
N GLY A 544 -27.25 -18.31 -18.97
CA GLY A 544 -28.26 -19.02 -18.20
C GLY A 544 -28.12 -18.92 -16.68
N THR A 545 -27.02 -18.37 -16.17
CA THR A 545 -26.79 -18.21 -14.72
C THR A 545 -27.79 -17.21 -14.13
N PRO A 546 -28.54 -17.52 -13.06
CA PRO A 546 -29.42 -16.54 -12.42
C PRO A 546 -28.68 -15.30 -11.92
N ALA A 547 -29.33 -14.14 -11.99
CA ALA A 547 -28.84 -12.92 -11.36
C ALA A 547 -28.56 -13.15 -9.87
N GLY A 548 -27.36 -12.78 -9.41
CA GLY A 548 -26.86 -13.27 -8.13
C GLY A 548 -25.52 -12.67 -7.73
N TYR A 549 -24.94 -13.25 -6.69
CA TYR A 549 -23.64 -12.88 -6.15
C TYR A 549 -22.92 -14.12 -5.63
N ALA A 550 -21.59 -14.04 -5.51
CA ALA A 550 -20.80 -15.09 -4.89
C ALA A 550 -20.66 -14.84 -3.39
N VAL A 551 -20.63 -15.91 -2.61
CA VAL A 551 -20.38 -15.87 -1.16
C VAL A 551 -19.17 -16.73 -0.86
N PHE A 552 -18.23 -16.15 -0.13
CA PHE A 552 -17.02 -16.81 0.32
C PHE A 552 -17.05 -16.93 1.85
N GLU A 553 -16.75 -18.12 2.33
CA GLU A 553 -16.66 -18.45 3.75
C GLU A 553 -15.20 -18.76 4.07
N VAL A 554 -14.64 -18.03 5.03
CA VAL A 554 -13.24 -18.11 5.43
C VAL A 554 -13.13 -18.63 6.86
N ASP A 555 -12.25 -19.60 7.06
CA ASP A 555 -11.87 -20.14 8.37
C ASP A 555 -10.33 -20.18 8.47
N GLY A 556 -9.74 -19.23 9.20
CA GLY A 556 -8.30 -18.96 9.17
C GLY A 556 -7.88 -18.43 7.80
N GLY A 557 -7.04 -19.20 7.09
CA GLY A 557 -6.70 -18.97 5.68
C GLY A 557 -7.52 -19.80 4.70
N GLU A 558 -8.31 -20.77 5.13
CA GLU A 558 -9.05 -21.65 4.20
C GLU A 558 -10.27 -20.96 3.63
N VAL A 559 -10.44 -21.03 2.30
CA VAL A 559 -11.55 -20.39 1.58
C VAL A 559 -12.45 -21.44 0.94
N SER A 560 -13.74 -21.36 1.25
CA SER A 560 -14.79 -22.08 0.52
C SER A 560 -15.79 -21.09 -0.07
N TRP A 561 -16.54 -21.49 -1.10
CA TRP A 561 -17.47 -20.59 -1.78
C TRP A 561 -18.71 -21.29 -2.30
N TYR A 562 -19.76 -20.49 -2.50
CA TYR A 562 -20.96 -20.87 -3.21
C TYR A 562 -21.56 -19.66 -3.94
N TYR A 563 -22.42 -19.91 -4.91
CA TYR A 563 -23.17 -18.86 -5.60
C TYR A 563 -24.56 -18.73 -5.00
N LYS A 564 -25.03 -17.49 -4.87
CA LYS A 564 -26.32 -17.15 -4.29
C LYS A 564 -27.14 -16.35 -5.29
N SER A 565 -28.05 -17.06 -5.95
CA SER A 565 -29.07 -16.46 -6.82
C SER A 565 -30.06 -15.64 -6.00
N VAL A 566 -30.32 -14.40 -6.42
CA VAL A 566 -31.24 -13.49 -5.72
C VAL A 566 -32.65 -14.08 -5.72
N GLY A 567 -33.30 -14.11 -4.55
CA GLY A 567 -34.66 -14.65 -4.40
C GLY A 567 -34.76 -16.18 -4.39
N HIS A 568 -33.63 -16.89 -4.43
CA HIS A 568 -33.58 -18.35 -4.40
C HIS A 568 -32.74 -18.86 -3.21
N PRO A 569 -33.02 -20.05 -2.67
CA PRO A 569 -32.20 -20.64 -1.61
C PRO A 569 -30.78 -20.98 -2.10
N ARG A 570 -29.80 -21.08 -1.17
CA ARG A 570 -28.40 -21.53 -1.46
C ARG A 570 -28.33 -22.85 -2.25
N SER A 571 -29.34 -23.72 -2.12
CA SER A 571 -29.40 -25.00 -2.82
C SER A 571 -29.77 -24.90 -4.31
N PHE A 572 -30.17 -23.71 -4.79
CA PHE A 572 -30.53 -23.50 -6.19
C PHE A 572 -29.29 -23.23 -7.04
N GLN A 573 -28.65 -24.33 -7.51
CA GLN A 573 -27.43 -24.28 -8.32
C GLN A 573 -27.50 -24.98 -9.67
N LEU A 574 -28.64 -25.57 -10.02
CA LEU A 574 -28.78 -26.20 -11.33
C LEU A 574 -30.20 -26.19 -11.87
N LYS A 575 -30.31 -26.31 -13.18
CA LYS A 575 -31.56 -26.44 -13.92
C LYS A 575 -31.45 -27.50 -15.01
N ILE A 576 -32.54 -28.23 -15.23
CA ILE A 576 -32.59 -29.38 -16.14
C ILE A 576 -33.40 -29.03 -17.40
N TYR A 577 -32.83 -29.35 -18.55
CA TYR A 577 -33.37 -29.19 -19.88
C TYR A 577 -33.49 -30.53 -20.61
N ASP A 578 -34.46 -30.60 -21.52
CA ASP A 578 -34.64 -31.71 -22.46
C ASP A 578 -35.02 -31.18 -23.86
N SER A 579 -35.42 -32.08 -24.75
CA SER A 579 -35.77 -31.76 -26.13
C SER A 579 -36.97 -30.81 -26.32
N LYS A 580 -37.82 -30.63 -25.30
CA LYS A 580 -38.91 -29.64 -25.35
C LYS A 580 -38.42 -28.23 -25.07
N ASP A 581 -37.28 -28.10 -24.39
CA ASP A 581 -36.65 -26.81 -24.17
C ASP A 581 -35.80 -26.39 -25.38
N ASP A 582 -35.08 -27.34 -25.97
CA ASP A 582 -34.25 -27.14 -27.16
C ASP A 582 -34.14 -28.45 -27.95
N GLU A 583 -34.47 -28.43 -29.25
CA GLU A 583 -34.39 -29.61 -30.11
C GLU A 583 -32.97 -30.18 -30.20
N ALA A 584 -31.93 -29.35 -30.00
CA ALA A 584 -30.55 -29.81 -29.91
C ALA A 584 -30.31 -30.79 -28.74
N PHE A 585 -31.24 -30.87 -27.79
CA PHE A 585 -31.21 -31.79 -26.65
C PHE A 585 -32.00 -33.08 -26.89
N ALA A 586 -32.42 -33.36 -28.13
CA ALA A 586 -33.04 -34.63 -28.50
C ALA A 586 -32.23 -35.84 -28.01
N GLY A 587 -32.91 -36.77 -27.33
CA GLY A 587 -32.32 -38.01 -26.82
C GLY A 587 -31.43 -37.86 -25.58
N ARG A 588 -31.31 -36.65 -25.00
CA ARG A 588 -30.46 -36.39 -23.83
C ARG A 588 -31.15 -35.50 -22.80
N ILE A 589 -30.66 -35.58 -21.57
CA ILE A 589 -30.87 -34.58 -20.54
C ILE A 589 -29.65 -33.70 -20.48
N VAL A 590 -29.88 -32.39 -20.38
CA VAL A 590 -28.83 -31.40 -20.23
C VAL A 590 -29.09 -30.60 -18.96
N ALA A 591 -28.12 -30.50 -18.06
CA ALA A 591 -28.20 -29.71 -16.85
C ALA A 591 -27.27 -28.49 -16.96
N ASN A 592 -27.81 -27.29 -16.78
CA ASN A 592 -27.02 -26.10 -16.49
C ASN A 592 -26.68 -26.14 -15.00
N VAL A 593 -25.39 -26.21 -14.63
CA VAL A 593 -24.89 -26.27 -13.25
C VAL A 593 -23.93 -25.09 -13.04
N TRP A 594 -24.47 -23.92 -12.73
CA TRP A 594 -23.67 -22.70 -12.54
C TRP A 594 -22.79 -22.80 -11.27
N ASN A 595 -21.74 -21.97 -11.20
CA ASN A 595 -20.67 -22.02 -10.18
C ASN A 595 -19.83 -23.32 -10.18
N CYS A 596 -20.05 -24.25 -11.11
CA CYS A 596 -19.25 -25.47 -11.17
C CYS A 596 -17.79 -25.18 -11.51
N ASP A 597 -16.93 -26.11 -11.15
CA ASP A 597 -15.52 -26.15 -11.53
C ASP A 597 -15.13 -27.59 -11.90
N PRO A 598 -13.91 -27.84 -12.41
CA PRO A 598 -13.52 -29.17 -12.88
C PRO A 598 -13.56 -30.30 -11.82
N ALA A 599 -13.61 -29.98 -10.53
CA ALA A 599 -13.70 -30.98 -9.45
C ALA A 599 -15.14 -31.35 -9.10
N TRP A 600 -16.16 -30.68 -9.66
CA TRP A 600 -17.55 -31.02 -9.42
C TRP A 600 -17.91 -32.33 -10.11
N THR A 601 -18.83 -33.06 -9.50
CA THR A 601 -19.38 -34.30 -10.07
C THR A 601 -20.88 -34.17 -10.25
N VAL A 602 -21.40 -34.65 -11.37
CA VAL A 602 -22.82 -34.53 -11.72
C VAL A 602 -23.37 -35.88 -12.15
N GLU A 603 -24.42 -36.34 -11.48
CA GLU A 603 -25.10 -37.60 -11.75
C GLU A 603 -26.59 -37.40 -12.04
N MET A 604 -27.14 -38.24 -12.90
CA MET A 604 -28.56 -38.26 -13.26
C MET A 604 -29.20 -39.60 -12.84
N ARG A 605 -30.43 -39.56 -12.32
CA ARG A 605 -31.28 -40.74 -12.09
C ARG A 605 -32.57 -40.62 -12.88
N ALA A 606 -32.86 -41.64 -13.70
CA ALA A 606 -34.14 -41.78 -14.40
C ALA A 606 -35.09 -42.68 -13.60
N ASP A 607 -36.29 -42.20 -13.28
CA ASP A 607 -37.35 -42.93 -12.56
C ASP A 607 -36.90 -43.65 -11.27
N GLY A 608 -35.98 -43.04 -10.51
CA GLY A 608 -35.43 -43.60 -9.27
C GLY A 608 -34.42 -44.74 -9.48
N GLY A 609 -34.01 -45.00 -10.72
CA GLY A 609 -33.03 -46.02 -11.08
C GLY A 609 -31.60 -45.72 -10.61
N ARG A 610 -30.65 -46.48 -11.16
CA ARG A 610 -29.22 -46.30 -10.88
C ARG A 610 -28.74 -44.94 -11.39
N PRO A 611 -27.84 -44.26 -10.66
CA PRO A 611 -27.25 -43.02 -11.14
C PRO A 611 -26.34 -43.28 -12.33
N VAL A 612 -26.32 -42.34 -13.26
CA VAL A 612 -25.43 -42.29 -14.42
C VAL A 612 -24.66 -40.98 -14.37
N TRP A 613 -23.35 -41.03 -14.59
CA TRP A 613 -22.52 -39.83 -14.68
C TRP A 613 -22.93 -38.98 -15.89
N MET A 614 -23.03 -37.67 -15.68
CA MET A 614 -23.24 -36.71 -16.75
C MET A 614 -21.88 -36.16 -17.20
N GLU A 615 -21.69 -36.04 -18.51
CA GLU A 615 -20.46 -35.53 -19.10
C GLU A 615 -20.53 -34.02 -19.28
N ARG A 616 -19.44 -33.32 -18.96
CA ARG A 616 -19.34 -31.88 -19.18
C ARG A 616 -19.41 -31.57 -20.68
N THR A 617 -20.22 -30.60 -21.06
CA THR A 617 -20.46 -30.16 -22.44
C THR A 617 -20.62 -28.65 -22.48
N THR A 618 -20.61 -28.06 -23.67
CA THR A 618 -21.07 -26.68 -23.87
C THR A 618 -22.51 -26.64 -24.35
N ALA A 619 -23.26 -25.59 -23.99
CA ALA A 619 -24.57 -25.32 -24.54
C ALA A 619 -24.91 -23.81 -24.50
N VAL A 620 -25.96 -23.44 -25.23
CA VAL A 620 -26.62 -22.13 -25.12
C VAL A 620 -27.90 -22.33 -24.31
N ASP A 621 -28.11 -21.49 -23.29
CA ASP A 621 -29.26 -21.66 -22.40
C ASP A 621 -30.61 -21.48 -23.14
N PRO A 622 -31.52 -22.47 -23.11
CA PRO A 622 -32.80 -22.35 -23.78
C PRO A 622 -33.71 -21.26 -23.20
N GLN A 623 -33.63 -20.99 -21.90
CA GLN A 623 -34.38 -19.89 -21.28
C GLN A 623 -33.81 -18.55 -21.71
N ALA A 624 -32.50 -18.36 -21.72
CA ALA A 624 -31.87 -17.12 -22.19
C ALA A 624 -32.24 -16.85 -23.65
N ARG A 625 -32.21 -17.88 -24.51
CA ARG A 625 -32.60 -17.74 -25.92
C ARG A 625 -34.04 -17.27 -26.07
N ARG A 626 -34.95 -17.77 -25.24
CA ARG A 626 -36.36 -17.32 -25.25
C ARG A 626 -36.53 -15.91 -24.72
N LEU A 627 -35.87 -15.56 -23.62
CA LEU A 627 -35.98 -14.24 -22.99
C LEU A 627 -35.40 -13.13 -23.87
N TYR A 628 -34.30 -13.41 -24.57
CA TYR A 628 -33.53 -12.41 -25.32
C TYR A 628 -33.68 -12.53 -26.85
N ALA A 629 -34.64 -13.32 -27.34
CA ALA A 629 -34.89 -13.47 -28.78
C ALA A 629 -35.37 -12.18 -29.45
N ASP A 630 -36.14 -11.34 -28.74
CA ASP A 630 -36.79 -10.16 -29.30
C ASP A 630 -36.14 -8.88 -28.77
N ALA A 631 -35.08 -8.43 -29.46
CA ALA A 631 -34.36 -7.21 -29.13
C ALA A 631 -35.26 -5.96 -29.13
N SER A 632 -36.43 -5.97 -29.80
CA SER A 632 -37.34 -4.82 -29.77
C SER A 632 -37.90 -4.56 -28.36
N LYS A 633 -37.97 -5.59 -27.51
CA LYS A 633 -38.46 -5.52 -26.11
C LYS A 633 -37.39 -5.15 -25.08
N LEU A 634 -36.12 -5.09 -25.48
CA LEU A 634 -34.98 -4.79 -24.60
C LEU A 634 -34.59 -3.32 -24.75
N ASP A 635 -34.25 -2.62 -23.68
CA ASP A 635 -33.60 -1.31 -23.76
C ASP A 635 -32.21 -1.42 -24.42
N HIS A 636 -31.46 -2.47 -24.10
CA HIS A 636 -30.16 -2.76 -24.73
C HIS A 636 -30.33 -3.74 -25.88
N LYS A 637 -30.32 -3.22 -27.11
CA LYS A 637 -30.61 -3.97 -28.34
C LYS A 637 -29.54 -5.00 -28.72
N TRP A 638 -28.36 -4.91 -28.12
CA TRP A 638 -27.20 -5.75 -28.38
C TRP A 638 -27.11 -6.98 -27.44
N ILE A 639 -28.02 -7.11 -26.47
CA ILE A 639 -28.07 -8.30 -25.61
C ILE A 639 -28.32 -9.53 -26.48
N THR A 640 -27.43 -10.52 -26.35
CA THR A 640 -27.50 -11.81 -27.03
C THR A 640 -27.12 -12.92 -26.06
N VAL A 641 -27.39 -14.17 -26.44
CA VAL A 641 -27.04 -15.36 -25.65
C VAL A 641 -25.58 -15.75 -25.84
N THR A 642 -24.98 -16.26 -24.77
CA THR A 642 -23.60 -16.71 -24.74
C THR A 642 -23.56 -18.22 -24.54
N GLN A 643 -22.75 -18.91 -25.34
CA GLN A 643 -22.45 -20.33 -25.12
C GLN A 643 -21.55 -20.45 -23.89
N SER A 644 -21.83 -21.43 -23.02
CA SER A 644 -21.01 -21.67 -21.84
C SER A 644 -20.74 -23.15 -21.61
N ASP A 645 -19.79 -23.46 -20.73
CA ASP A 645 -19.21 -24.78 -20.47
C ASP A 645 -19.60 -25.35 -19.10
N HIS A 646 -20.45 -24.67 -18.33
CA HIS A 646 -21.02 -25.16 -17.07
C HIS A 646 -22.27 -26.05 -17.31
N TYR A 647 -22.28 -26.80 -18.41
CA TYR A 647 -23.35 -27.73 -18.77
C TYR A 647 -22.90 -29.18 -18.68
N TYR A 648 -23.83 -30.06 -18.32
CA TYR A 648 -23.60 -31.50 -18.21
C TYR A 648 -24.69 -32.25 -18.96
N ALA A 649 -24.34 -33.31 -19.68
CA ALA A 649 -25.30 -34.09 -20.46
C ALA A 649 -25.21 -35.59 -20.17
N ALA A 650 -26.37 -36.26 -20.21
CA ALA A 650 -26.46 -37.72 -20.20
C ALA A 650 -27.57 -38.20 -21.16
N PRO A 651 -27.44 -39.40 -21.74
CA PRO A 651 -28.52 -39.98 -22.56
C PRO A 651 -29.82 -40.11 -21.77
N LEU A 652 -30.95 -39.78 -22.37
CA LEU A 652 -32.28 -39.93 -21.77
C LEU A 652 -32.85 -41.32 -22.12
N PRO A 653 -33.00 -42.25 -21.16
CA PRO A 653 -33.54 -43.57 -21.47
C PRO A 653 -34.97 -43.51 -22.01
N ALA A 654 -35.29 -44.39 -22.96
CA ALA A 654 -36.65 -44.56 -23.43
C ALA A 654 -37.59 -44.95 -22.27
N GLY A 655 -38.87 -44.61 -22.39
CA GLY A 655 -39.85 -44.74 -21.29
C GLY A 655 -39.75 -43.75 -20.11
N THR A 656 -38.62 -43.04 -19.93
CA THR A 656 -38.41 -42.17 -18.74
C THR A 656 -39.53 -41.14 -18.54
N ARG A 657 -40.03 -41.02 -17.30
CA ARG A 657 -41.06 -40.05 -16.89
C ARG A 657 -40.52 -38.95 -15.98
N ARG A 658 -39.50 -39.26 -15.17
CA ARG A 658 -38.94 -38.36 -14.18
C ARG A 658 -37.43 -38.47 -14.19
N VAL A 659 -36.76 -37.33 -14.12
CA VAL A 659 -35.30 -37.24 -14.02
C VAL A 659 -34.94 -36.41 -12.80
N GLU A 660 -34.02 -36.92 -11.99
CA GLU A 660 -33.35 -36.18 -10.91
C GLU A 660 -31.88 -36.00 -11.30
N VAL A 661 -31.36 -34.78 -11.18
CA VAL A 661 -29.92 -34.49 -11.33
C VAL A 661 -29.37 -34.07 -9.98
N THR A 662 -28.25 -34.67 -9.59
CA THR A 662 -27.51 -34.33 -8.37
C THR A 662 -26.12 -33.84 -8.76
N ALA A 663 -25.77 -32.63 -8.35
CA ALA A 663 -24.43 -32.07 -8.48
C ALA A 663 -23.77 -32.00 -7.09
N ARG A 664 -22.50 -32.38 -6.99
CA ARG A 664 -21.69 -32.29 -5.77
C ARG A 664 -20.49 -31.40 -6.02
N ASP A 665 -20.31 -30.40 -5.16
CA ASP A 665 -19.17 -29.49 -5.25
C ASP A 665 -17.91 -30.07 -4.58
N ARG A 666 -16.80 -29.36 -4.77
CA ARG A 666 -15.50 -29.71 -4.20
C ARG A 666 -15.46 -29.72 -2.67
N PHE A 667 -16.43 -29.10 -2.01
CA PHE A 667 -16.53 -29.02 -0.55
C PHE A 667 -17.49 -30.08 0.01
N GLY A 668 -18.08 -30.93 -0.86
CA GLY A 668 -19.02 -31.97 -0.47
C GLY A 668 -20.47 -31.52 -0.36
N ASN A 669 -20.80 -30.26 -0.68
CA ASN A 669 -22.20 -29.83 -0.72
C ASN A 669 -22.92 -30.49 -1.90
N THR A 670 -24.22 -30.74 -1.73
CA THR A 670 -25.04 -31.45 -2.72
C THR A 670 -26.21 -30.58 -3.16
N TYR A 671 -26.37 -30.43 -4.46
CA TYR A 671 -27.43 -29.66 -5.11
C TYR A 671 -28.27 -30.61 -5.96
N ARG A 672 -29.60 -30.44 -5.94
CA ARG A 672 -30.52 -31.34 -6.65
C ARG A 672 -31.58 -30.55 -7.39
N ALA A 673 -31.93 -31.03 -8.56
CA ALA A 673 -33.14 -30.61 -9.27
C ALA A 673 -33.84 -31.82 -9.87
N GLU A 674 -35.12 -31.63 -10.18
CA GLU A 674 -35.96 -32.65 -10.77
C GLU A 674 -36.75 -32.07 -11.93
N LYS A 675 -36.95 -32.89 -12.98
CA LYS A 675 -37.78 -32.58 -14.13
C LYS A 675 -38.69 -33.74 -14.48
N ARG A 676 -39.96 -33.45 -14.75
CA ARG A 676 -40.89 -34.40 -15.38
C ARG A 676 -40.70 -34.35 -16.89
N ILE A 677 -40.58 -35.53 -17.50
CA ILE A 677 -40.40 -35.69 -18.93
C ILE A 677 -41.79 -35.83 -19.56
N ASN A 678 -42.26 -34.73 -20.15
CA ASN A 678 -43.53 -34.70 -20.86
C ASN A 678 -43.27 -35.01 -22.33
N ARG A 679 -43.84 -36.11 -22.81
CA ARG A 679 -43.70 -36.56 -24.21
C ARG A 679 -44.65 -35.80 -25.12
#